data_AF-A0A934B2P5-F1
#
_entry.id   AF-A0A934B2P5-F1
#
_cell.length_a   1.000
_cell.length_b   1.000
_cell.length_c   1.000
_cell.angle_alpha   90.00
_cell.angle_beta   90.00
_cell.angle_gamma   90.00
#
_symmetry.space_group_name_H-M   'P 1'
#
loop_
_entity.id
_entity.type
_entity.pdbx_description
1 polymer ?
#
loop_
_entity_poly.entity_id
_entity_poly.type
_entity_poly.pdbx_seq_one_letter_code
_entity_poly.pdbx_strand_id
1 'polypeptide(L)'
;MAKGCCDSGRDQRIKQYDLREWKIADPNLKAFNSDDILYSPEYISKRKNGISLFIDPKSPNWISVNHTGAEIIKLCDGKHTLSDIQDTISRKYEVTDKNKVKGEVSEFLSAAGLLEFVSTSRFERPQYQGRSSVIAPHKLDELWIYYTLACNLRCRHCLVSAGKQLKKELTTEEIKKVIDEGIKLGVRRFYITGGEPFIKEGIFDLIKYVTKTKKRELIVLTNATLFDDKKIAALKKLVGPKLLLQVSLEGPNAEIHDKLRGKGSFDKAVDGIKRLISIGITPIVSTAISKLNEKDIASTSRFLSKLGIQEHNVLWMHAKGRGASNLSDLYVPSDNIALAMKKLKKEYKEQEMIFDNVESLKVRVRTKRGRKNDLCNNCFEKICVNSDGHVYPCASLNGDKNFDAGSVRKASLKDIWLNSKVMDRGRNNSVQNKPECRECYLEYFCGGGCTSHSYYASEVDTGKGSVTALDPYCSTYKALFEDIIWELASEGVTAQNGKGYIPPLVYNAMDSKLPGHIGAGIKSIDKNFDVGCYHCSCVLSVDVEDDEEVCKPEIKGHVTKTVKKKFSKAAYNPVADYYCPTGYDPKELAHIPNEVLDVSYGCGNPAALADIKKGETIVDLGAGGGIDCFIAAKKLGSEGKVIGIDMTDEMLEKARESARKVAKVLGYDIVEFRAGNIMELPVESGSVDLVISNCVINLTEDKAKVLEEIYRILKPGGRFIISDIVSDKPVPGYLKRDKELWNACLSGALTDIKFETIARDTGFSNVTMTKNYLYKKVEYIEFYSITLKGSKPTKVGCCCSC
;
A
#
# COMPACT_ATOMS: atom_id res chain seq x y z
N MET A 1 15.38 -30.86 -31.50
CA MET A 1 14.11 -31.61 -31.36
C MET A 1 13.68 -31.56 -29.90
N ALA A 2 12.36 -31.50 -29.66
CA ALA A 2 11.60 -31.26 -28.40
C ALA A 2 11.65 -29.78 -27.90
N LYS A 3 10.68 -28.87 -28.12
CA LYS A 3 9.21 -28.73 -27.86
C LYS A 3 8.78 -28.61 -26.38
N GLY A 4 8.32 -27.39 -26.02
CA GLY A 4 7.10 -27.12 -25.25
C GLY A 4 7.22 -26.78 -23.75
N CYS A 5 7.10 -25.49 -23.38
CA CYS A 5 6.51 -25.08 -22.08
C CYS A 5 6.16 -23.57 -21.88
N CYS A 6 6.38 -22.67 -22.85
CA CYS A 6 6.26 -21.21 -22.59
C CYS A 6 5.24 -20.43 -23.44
N ASP A 7 4.32 -21.08 -24.17
CA ASP A 7 3.44 -20.41 -25.14
C ASP A 7 1.94 -20.35 -24.80
N SER A 8 1.52 -20.43 -23.52
CA SER A 8 0.07 -20.39 -23.20
C SER A 8 -0.35 -19.49 -22.02
N GLY A 9 0.52 -18.62 -21.50
CA GLY A 9 0.22 -17.93 -20.24
C GLY A 9 -0.64 -16.65 -20.33
N ARG A 10 -0.49 -15.84 -21.37
CA ARG A 10 -0.94 -14.42 -21.32
C ARG A 10 -2.32 -14.18 -21.92
N ASP A 11 -2.59 -14.73 -23.09
CA ASP A 11 -3.87 -14.53 -23.80
C ASP A 11 -5.04 -15.30 -23.15
N GLN A 12 -4.76 -16.33 -22.34
CA GLN A 12 -5.75 -17.01 -21.51
C GLN A 12 -6.18 -16.20 -20.28
N ARG A 13 -5.33 -15.33 -19.74
CA ARG A 13 -5.61 -14.61 -18.48
C ARG A 13 -6.46 -13.34 -18.67
N ILE A 14 -6.34 -12.66 -19.81
CA ILE A 14 -7.05 -11.39 -20.07
C ILE A 14 -8.55 -11.62 -20.35
N LYS A 15 -8.93 -12.77 -20.90
CA LYS A 15 -10.35 -13.17 -21.06
C LYS A 15 -11.06 -13.47 -19.73
N GLN A 16 -10.33 -13.70 -18.65
CA GLN A 16 -10.89 -14.24 -17.41
C GLN A 16 -11.54 -13.18 -16.50
N TYR A 17 -11.34 -11.88 -16.77
CA TYR A 17 -11.72 -10.79 -15.83
C TYR A 17 -12.64 -9.70 -16.44
N ASP A 18 -13.05 -9.80 -17.70
CA ASP A 18 -14.00 -8.85 -18.28
C ASP A 18 -15.44 -9.18 -17.83
N LEU A 19 -15.99 -8.41 -16.88
CA LEU A 19 -17.37 -8.58 -16.39
C LEU A 19 -18.47 -8.23 -17.42
N ARG A 20 -18.12 -7.62 -18.56
CA ARG A 20 -19.03 -7.42 -19.72
C ARG A 20 -18.86 -8.51 -20.78
N GLU A 21 -17.74 -9.25 -20.81
CA GLU A 21 -17.59 -10.53 -21.52
C GLU A 21 -17.93 -11.75 -20.63
N TRP A 22 -18.18 -11.55 -19.33
CA TRP A 22 -18.95 -12.49 -18.48
C TRP A 22 -20.42 -12.54 -18.85
N LYS A 23 -20.91 -11.58 -19.65
CA LYS A 23 -22.01 -11.87 -20.56
C LYS A 23 -21.49 -12.85 -21.62
N ILE A 24 -21.53 -14.14 -21.29
CA ILE A 24 -21.55 -15.26 -22.24
C ILE A 24 -20.19 -15.61 -22.93
N ALA A 25 -18.98 -15.24 -22.44
CA ALA A 25 -17.74 -15.55 -23.18
C ALA A 25 -16.61 -16.31 -22.46
N ASP A 26 -16.81 -16.83 -21.24
CA ASP A 26 -15.97 -17.92 -20.73
C ASP A 26 -16.70 -19.27 -20.89
N PRO A 27 -16.34 -20.12 -21.87
CA PRO A 27 -16.99 -21.41 -22.12
C PRO A 27 -16.72 -22.45 -21.01
N ASN A 28 -15.84 -22.18 -20.05
CA ASN A 28 -15.60 -23.03 -18.87
C ASN A 28 -16.40 -22.59 -17.63
N LEU A 29 -17.13 -21.48 -17.74
CA LEU A 29 -17.94 -20.91 -16.67
C LEU A 29 -19.26 -21.67 -16.64
N LYS A 30 -19.35 -22.67 -15.77
CA LYS A 30 -20.57 -23.48 -15.61
C LYS A 30 -21.67 -22.58 -15.07
N ALA A 31 -22.54 -22.10 -15.97
CA ALA A 31 -23.77 -21.43 -15.58
C ALA A 31 -24.61 -22.37 -14.72
N PHE A 32 -25.31 -21.82 -13.74
CA PHE A 32 -26.32 -22.59 -13.00
C PHE A 32 -27.41 -23.06 -13.96
N ASN A 33 -27.83 -24.31 -13.81
CA ASN A 33 -28.97 -24.86 -14.55
C ASN A 33 -30.28 -24.40 -13.91
N SER A 34 -31.36 -24.43 -14.68
CA SER A 34 -32.69 -24.03 -14.22
C SER A 34 -33.14 -24.74 -12.95
N ASP A 35 -32.79 -26.02 -12.80
CA ASP A 35 -33.18 -26.88 -11.67
C ASP A 35 -32.16 -26.85 -10.51
N ASP A 36 -31.05 -26.10 -10.64
CA ASP A 36 -30.06 -26.01 -9.58
C ASP A 36 -30.65 -25.27 -8.38
N ILE A 37 -30.66 -25.92 -7.21
CA ILE A 37 -31.00 -25.30 -5.93
C ILE A 37 -29.82 -24.46 -5.46
N LEU A 38 -30.06 -23.18 -5.21
CA LEU A 38 -28.98 -22.23 -4.89
C LEU A 38 -28.90 -21.91 -3.39
N TYR A 39 -27.67 -21.89 -2.89
CA TYR A 39 -27.31 -21.61 -1.51
C TYR A 39 -26.41 -20.37 -1.44
N SER A 40 -26.65 -19.53 -0.45
CA SER A 40 -25.74 -18.49 0.03
C SER A 40 -25.12 -18.93 1.38
N PRO A 41 -23.96 -18.38 1.79
CA PRO A 41 -23.43 -18.66 3.12
C PRO A 41 -24.35 -18.07 4.19
N GLU A 42 -24.19 -18.51 5.43
CA GLU A 42 -24.70 -17.72 6.55
C GLU A 42 -24.00 -16.36 6.56
N TYR A 43 -24.77 -15.28 6.50
CA TYR A 43 -24.24 -13.92 6.34
C TYR A 43 -24.90 -12.93 7.29
N ILE A 44 -24.22 -11.80 7.47
CA ILE A 44 -24.82 -10.56 7.99
C ILE A 44 -25.18 -9.66 6.82
N SER A 45 -26.40 -9.13 6.84
CA SER A 45 -26.86 -8.15 5.85
C SER A 45 -26.95 -6.75 6.48
N LYS A 46 -26.34 -5.75 5.83
CA LYS A 46 -26.46 -4.33 6.20
C LYS A 46 -26.84 -3.50 4.97
N ARG A 47 -27.51 -2.36 5.16
CA ARG A 47 -27.91 -1.46 4.07
C ARG A 47 -27.58 0.00 4.41
N LYS A 48 -27.02 0.74 3.44
CA LYS A 48 -26.69 2.16 3.57
C LYS A 48 -26.73 2.82 2.19
N ASN A 49 -27.37 3.97 2.05
CA ASN A 49 -27.39 4.78 0.82
C ASN A 49 -27.71 3.98 -0.46
N GLY A 50 -28.70 3.07 -0.42
CA GLY A 50 -29.11 2.27 -1.58
C GLY A 50 -28.21 1.06 -1.89
N ILE A 51 -27.11 0.86 -1.16
CA ILE A 51 -26.20 -0.28 -1.27
C ILE A 51 -26.54 -1.30 -0.18
N SER A 52 -26.61 -2.58 -0.57
CA SER A 52 -26.77 -3.70 0.37
C SER A 52 -25.44 -4.46 0.46
N LEU A 53 -24.95 -4.66 1.68
CA LEU A 53 -23.70 -5.34 1.99
C LEU A 53 -24.02 -6.67 2.67
N PHE A 54 -23.43 -7.75 2.16
CA PHE A 54 -23.51 -9.09 2.73
C PHE A 54 -22.11 -9.53 3.16
N ILE A 55 -21.96 -10.00 4.40
CA ILE A 55 -20.68 -10.40 4.99
C ILE A 55 -20.81 -11.85 5.48
N ASP A 56 -19.95 -12.74 4.99
CA ASP A 56 -19.75 -14.06 5.58
C ASP A 56 -18.70 -13.93 6.71
N PRO A 57 -19.11 -14.06 7.98
CA PRO A 57 -18.19 -13.91 9.10
C PRO A 57 -17.33 -15.14 9.34
N LYS A 58 -17.80 -16.35 8.96
CA LYS A 58 -17.16 -17.61 9.32
C LYS A 58 -16.18 -18.09 8.26
N SER A 59 -16.35 -17.71 7.00
CA SER A 59 -15.30 -17.79 5.99
C SER A 59 -15.16 -16.39 5.39
N PRO A 60 -14.28 -15.52 5.95
CA PRO A 60 -14.24 -14.08 5.65
C PRO A 60 -14.40 -13.76 4.18
N ASN A 61 -15.56 -13.23 3.84
CA ASN A 61 -15.94 -12.83 2.49
C ASN A 61 -17.00 -11.73 2.60
N TRP A 62 -17.07 -10.83 1.63
CA TRP A 62 -18.16 -9.85 1.57
C TRP A 62 -18.46 -9.45 0.13
N ILE A 63 -19.72 -9.15 -0.15
CA ILE A 63 -20.17 -8.59 -1.42
C ILE A 63 -21.12 -7.42 -1.17
N SER A 64 -21.08 -6.43 -2.04
CA SER A 64 -22.00 -5.31 -2.05
C SER A 64 -22.78 -5.30 -3.36
N VAL A 65 -24.09 -5.11 -3.26
CA VAL A 65 -25.02 -5.27 -4.37
C VAL A 65 -26.09 -4.19 -4.35
N ASN A 66 -26.75 -4.01 -5.48
CA ASN A 66 -27.92 -3.14 -5.58
C ASN A 66 -29.17 -3.77 -4.92
N HIS A 67 -30.29 -3.04 -4.94
CA HIS A 67 -31.51 -3.48 -4.29
C HIS A 67 -32.03 -4.83 -4.81
N THR A 68 -32.14 -5.00 -6.13
CA THR A 68 -32.64 -6.23 -6.77
C THR A 68 -31.68 -7.41 -6.53
N GLY A 69 -30.36 -7.19 -6.61
CA GLY A 69 -29.37 -8.20 -6.27
C GLY A 69 -29.52 -8.70 -4.82
N ALA A 70 -29.81 -7.79 -3.88
CA ALA A 70 -30.03 -8.16 -2.47
C ALA A 70 -31.27 -9.05 -2.27
N GLU A 71 -32.29 -8.91 -3.11
CA GLU A 71 -33.48 -9.77 -3.07
C GLU A 71 -33.18 -11.15 -3.65
N ILE A 72 -32.41 -11.20 -4.72
CA ILE A 72 -31.96 -12.47 -5.33
C ILE A 72 -31.10 -13.28 -4.37
N ILE A 73 -30.14 -12.66 -3.68
CA ILE A 73 -29.29 -13.34 -2.68
C ILE A 73 -30.14 -13.95 -1.54
N LYS A 74 -31.23 -13.29 -1.13
CA LYS A 74 -32.14 -13.83 -0.10
C LYS A 74 -32.91 -15.07 -0.55
N LEU A 75 -33.13 -15.22 -1.85
CA LEU A 75 -33.79 -16.41 -2.42
C LEU A 75 -32.81 -17.57 -2.63
N CYS A 76 -31.50 -17.35 -2.50
CA CYS A 76 -30.48 -18.41 -2.47
C CYS A 76 -30.44 -19.09 -1.09
N ASP A 77 -31.57 -19.64 -0.66
CA ASP A 77 -31.82 -20.16 0.68
C ASP A 77 -31.71 -21.69 0.78
N GLY A 78 -31.33 -22.36 -0.31
CA GLY A 78 -31.29 -23.81 -0.38
C GLY A 78 -32.64 -24.48 -0.61
N LYS A 79 -33.69 -23.71 -0.94
CA LYS A 79 -35.04 -24.22 -1.26
C LYS A 79 -35.48 -23.86 -2.66
N HIS A 80 -35.05 -22.71 -3.18
CA HIS A 80 -35.44 -22.25 -4.52
C HIS A 80 -34.42 -22.69 -5.57
N THR A 81 -34.95 -23.18 -6.70
CA THR A 81 -34.16 -23.39 -7.92
C THR A 81 -33.86 -22.06 -8.61
N LEU A 82 -32.90 -22.04 -9.56
CA LEU A 82 -32.69 -20.88 -10.42
C LEU A 82 -33.99 -20.43 -11.10
N SER A 83 -34.81 -21.37 -11.60
CA SER A 83 -36.08 -21.05 -12.25
C SER A 83 -37.07 -20.40 -11.27
N ASP A 84 -37.17 -20.91 -10.04
CA ASP A 84 -38.04 -20.33 -9.01
C ASP A 84 -37.64 -18.88 -8.68
N ILE A 85 -36.33 -18.62 -8.58
CA ILE A 85 -35.78 -17.28 -8.30
C ILE A 85 -36.14 -16.33 -9.45
N GLN A 86 -35.88 -16.76 -10.69
CA GLN A 86 -36.18 -15.99 -11.90
C GLN A 86 -37.67 -15.65 -12.01
N ASP A 87 -38.55 -16.62 -11.78
CA ASP A 87 -40.00 -16.43 -11.85
C ASP A 87 -40.51 -15.54 -10.72
N THR A 88 -39.94 -15.67 -9.51
CA THR A 88 -40.26 -14.82 -8.36
C THR A 88 -39.92 -13.36 -8.62
N ILE A 89 -38.71 -13.08 -9.13
CA ILE A 89 -38.28 -11.71 -9.46
C ILE A 89 -39.11 -11.14 -10.61
N SER A 90 -39.37 -11.92 -11.66
CA SER A 90 -40.18 -11.48 -12.80
C SER A 90 -41.61 -11.13 -12.40
N ARG A 91 -42.23 -11.96 -11.54
CA ARG A 91 -43.59 -11.72 -11.02
C ARG A 91 -43.63 -10.49 -10.12
N LYS A 92 -42.67 -10.36 -9.21
CA LYS A 92 -42.63 -9.30 -8.21
C LYS A 92 -42.58 -7.89 -8.83
N TYR A 93 -41.80 -7.73 -9.89
CA TYR A 93 -41.62 -6.43 -10.54
C TYR A 93 -42.53 -6.20 -11.76
N GLU A 94 -43.46 -7.13 -12.04
CA GLU A 94 -44.44 -7.02 -13.13
C GLU A 94 -43.81 -6.68 -14.49
N VAL A 95 -42.63 -7.25 -14.78
CA VAL A 95 -41.84 -6.92 -15.97
C VAL A 95 -42.49 -7.46 -17.24
N THR A 96 -42.44 -6.67 -18.32
CA THR A 96 -43.00 -7.04 -19.62
C THR A 96 -42.11 -8.03 -20.38
N ASP A 97 -40.78 -7.86 -20.32
CA ASP A 97 -39.80 -8.77 -20.93
C ASP A 97 -39.21 -9.72 -19.88
N LYS A 98 -39.90 -10.84 -19.64
CA LYS A 98 -39.47 -11.85 -18.67
C LYS A 98 -38.15 -12.51 -19.09
N ASN A 99 -37.93 -12.77 -20.38
CA ASN A 99 -36.75 -13.48 -20.86
C ASN A 99 -35.47 -12.68 -20.57
N LYS A 100 -35.52 -11.36 -20.77
CA LYS A 100 -34.42 -10.47 -20.40
C LYS A 100 -34.10 -10.53 -18.91
N VAL A 101 -35.11 -10.44 -18.05
CA VAL A 101 -34.93 -10.50 -16.58
C VAL A 101 -34.36 -11.85 -16.14
N LYS A 102 -34.83 -12.96 -16.72
CA LYS A 102 -34.26 -14.29 -16.45
C LYS A 102 -32.77 -14.34 -16.76
N GLY A 103 -32.36 -13.80 -17.92
CA GLY A 103 -30.96 -13.69 -18.31
C GLY A 103 -30.13 -12.85 -17.34
N GLU A 104 -30.60 -11.65 -16.98
CA GLU A 104 -29.91 -10.75 -16.05
C GLU A 104 -29.78 -11.35 -14.63
N VAL A 105 -30.79 -12.11 -14.16
CA VAL A 105 -30.72 -12.86 -12.89
C VAL A 105 -29.66 -13.97 -12.95
N SER A 106 -29.59 -14.72 -14.05
CA SER A 106 -28.58 -15.77 -14.24
C SER A 106 -27.16 -15.21 -14.27
N GLU A 107 -26.95 -14.09 -14.98
CA GLU A 107 -25.66 -13.38 -15.03
C GLU A 107 -25.23 -12.96 -13.62
N PHE A 108 -26.14 -12.34 -12.85
CA PHE A 108 -25.86 -11.91 -11.49
C PHE A 108 -25.53 -13.08 -10.55
N LEU A 109 -26.31 -14.17 -10.58
CA LEU A 109 -26.07 -15.34 -9.74
C LEU A 109 -24.73 -16.00 -10.07
N SER A 110 -24.41 -16.12 -11.36
CA SER A 110 -23.11 -16.64 -11.82
C SER A 110 -21.96 -15.78 -11.29
N ALA A 111 -22.10 -14.45 -11.34
CA ALA A 111 -21.12 -13.54 -10.75
C ALA A 111 -20.96 -13.75 -9.23
N ALA A 112 -22.06 -13.84 -8.49
CA ALA A 112 -22.03 -14.12 -7.05
C ALA A 112 -21.44 -15.52 -6.74
N GLY A 113 -21.62 -16.49 -7.64
CA GLY A 113 -21.02 -17.82 -7.55
C GLY A 113 -19.49 -17.79 -7.66
N LEU A 114 -18.95 -17.01 -8.60
CA LEU A 114 -17.50 -16.80 -8.77
C LEU A 114 -16.87 -16.03 -7.62
N LEU A 115 -17.68 -15.21 -6.94
CA LEU A 115 -17.31 -14.56 -5.70
C LEU A 115 -17.37 -15.50 -4.48
N GLU A 116 -17.63 -16.79 -4.70
CA GLU A 116 -17.85 -17.82 -3.69
C GLU A 116 -18.94 -17.42 -2.67
N PHE A 117 -19.93 -16.64 -3.09
CA PHE A 117 -21.04 -16.19 -2.25
C PHE A 117 -22.37 -16.88 -2.59
N VAL A 118 -22.43 -17.57 -3.74
CA VAL A 118 -23.54 -18.44 -4.17
C VAL A 118 -23.00 -19.81 -4.59
N SER A 119 -23.80 -20.85 -4.48
CA SER A 119 -23.39 -22.26 -4.66
C SER A 119 -24.56 -23.16 -5.00
N THR A 120 -24.33 -24.27 -5.70
CA THR A 120 -25.33 -25.37 -5.83
C THR A 120 -25.28 -26.36 -4.65
N SER A 121 -24.36 -26.15 -3.71
CA SER A 121 -24.21 -26.98 -2.51
C SER A 121 -24.09 -26.10 -1.27
N ARG A 122 -24.62 -26.59 -0.15
CA ARG A 122 -24.50 -25.91 1.14
C ARG A 122 -23.03 -25.61 1.46
N PHE A 123 -22.78 -24.42 2.01
CA PHE A 123 -21.46 -24.05 2.51
C PHE A 123 -21.11 -24.90 3.72
N GLU A 124 -20.02 -25.68 3.61
CA GLU A 124 -19.48 -26.45 4.71
C GLU A 124 -18.71 -25.54 5.67
N ARG A 125 -18.81 -25.81 6.98
CA ARG A 125 -18.14 -25.02 8.02
C ARG A 125 -17.28 -25.93 8.89
N PRO A 126 -16.11 -26.37 8.41
CA PRO A 126 -15.22 -27.17 9.22
C PRO A 126 -14.81 -26.39 10.47
N GLN A 127 -14.68 -27.11 11.59
CA GLN A 127 -14.29 -26.48 12.85
C GLN A 127 -12.81 -26.08 12.79
N TYR A 128 -12.56 -24.78 12.86
CA TYR A 128 -11.21 -24.23 12.99
C TYR A 128 -10.72 -24.43 14.43
N GLN A 129 -9.68 -25.24 14.61
CA GLN A 129 -9.13 -25.58 15.94
C GLN A 129 -8.16 -24.52 16.50
N GLY A 130 -7.88 -23.47 15.72
CA GLY A 130 -6.95 -22.39 16.06
C GLY A 130 -5.64 -22.47 15.28
N ARG A 131 -4.88 -21.36 15.30
CA ARG A 131 -3.73 -21.16 14.41
C ARG A 131 -2.62 -22.20 14.53
N SER A 132 -2.40 -22.82 15.69
CA SER A 132 -1.36 -23.85 15.86
C SER A 132 -1.66 -25.17 15.16
N SER A 133 -2.91 -25.43 14.77
CA SER A 133 -3.26 -26.62 13.98
C SER A 133 -2.98 -26.44 12.48
N VAL A 134 -2.65 -25.23 12.03
CA VAL A 134 -2.50 -24.86 10.62
C VAL A 134 -1.12 -24.29 10.34
N ILE A 135 -0.64 -23.41 11.22
CA ILE A 135 0.65 -22.73 11.10
C ILE A 135 1.68 -23.48 11.94
N ALA A 136 2.83 -23.78 11.35
CA ALA A 136 4.01 -24.22 12.08
C ALA A 136 5.13 -23.14 12.05
N PRO A 137 5.98 -23.07 13.08
CA PRO A 137 7.08 -22.11 13.15
C PRO A 137 8.22 -22.51 12.21
N HIS A 138 8.06 -22.23 10.91
CA HIS A 138 9.04 -22.62 9.88
C HIS A 138 10.18 -21.61 9.73
N LYS A 139 9.88 -20.32 9.89
CA LYS A 139 10.82 -19.22 9.64
C LYS A 139 10.57 -18.10 10.63
N LEU A 140 11.63 -17.64 11.29
CA LEU A 140 11.57 -16.41 12.09
C LEU A 140 11.83 -15.24 11.14
N ASP A 141 10.83 -14.41 10.90
CA ASP A 141 10.87 -13.36 9.89
C ASP A 141 11.34 -12.02 10.47
N GLU A 142 10.99 -11.76 11.73
CA GLU A 142 11.30 -10.53 12.45
C GLU A 142 11.96 -10.77 13.81
N LEU A 143 12.94 -9.93 14.15
CA LEU A 143 13.57 -9.93 15.46
C LEU A 143 13.60 -8.53 16.07
N TRP A 144 12.94 -8.41 17.22
CA TRP A 144 12.97 -7.20 18.04
C TRP A 144 14.09 -7.29 19.06
N ILE A 145 14.86 -6.22 19.22
CA ILE A 145 15.97 -6.16 20.18
C ILE A 145 15.89 -4.86 20.96
N TYR A 146 15.73 -4.98 22.28
CA TYR A 146 15.92 -3.86 23.19
C TYR A 146 17.41 -3.65 23.35
N TYR A 147 17.98 -2.66 22.66
CA TYR A 147 19.42 -2.40 22.64
C TYR A 147 19.93 -1.95 24.01
N THR A 148 19.11 -1.18 24.74
CA THR A 148 19.36 -0.71 26.10
C THR A 148 18.05 -0.33 26.79
N LEU A 149 17.97 -0.35 28.12
CA LEU A 149 16.88 0.30 28.86
C LEU A 149 17.25 1.71 29.36
N ALA A 150 18.47 2.17 29.07
CA ALA A 150 18.86 3.56 29.29
C ALA A 150 18.00 4.48 28.41
N CYS A 151 17.46 5.54 29.00
CA CYS A 151 16.69 6.55 28.29
C CYS A 151 16.92 7.93 28.92
N ASN A 152 17.08 8.94 28.08
CA ASN A 152 17.24 10.33 28.48
C ASN A 152 15.89 10.99 28.83
N LEU A 153 14.77 10.28 28.58
CA LEU A 153 13.42 10.69 28.95
C LEU A 153 12.80 9.72 29.96
N ARG A 154 11.75 10.19 30.66
CA ARG A 154 10.98 9.41 31.64
C ARG A 154 9.48 9.46 31.32
N CYS A 155 9.11 9.16 30.08
CA CYS A 155 7.73 9.33 29.60
C CYS A 155 6.70 8.66 30.52
N ARG A 156 5.57 9.33 30.76
CA ARG A 156 4.50 8.86 31.66
C ARG A 156 3.81 7.58 31.16
N HIS A 157 3.74 7.40 29.84
CA HIS A 157 3.12 6.24 29.20
C HIS A 157 4.12 5.11 28.88
N CYS A 158 5.35 5.16 29.38
CA CYS A 158 6.41 4.23 28.96
C CYS A 158 6.11 2.78 29.36
N LEU A 159 5.92 1.94 28.36
CA LEU A 159 5.59 0.52 28.45
C LEU A 159 6.57 -0.31 29.30
N VAL A 160 7.87 -0.11 29.08
CA VAL A 160 8.94 -0.87 29.74
C VAL A 160 9.58 -0.13 30.90
N SER A 161 9.01 1.01 31.29
CA SER A 161 9.54 1.85 32.36
C SER A 161 11.02 2.25 32.18
N ALA A 162 11.48 2.44 30.94
CA ALA A 162 12.86 2.79 30.60
C ALA A 162 13.39 4.02 31.37
N GLY A 163 14.70 4.10 31.56
CA GLY A 163 15.38 5.18 32.28
C GLY A 163 16.83 4.85 32.56
N LYS A 164 17.10 4.08 33.63
CA LYS A 164 18.48 3.66 33.95
C LYS A 164 18.85 2.42 33.15
N GLN A 165 20.10 2.36 32.72
CA GLN A 165 20.70 1.17 32.11
C GLN A 165 20.65 -0.02 33.07
N LEU A 166 20.42 -1.23 32.56
CA LEU A 166 20.55 -2.44 33.39
C LEU A 166 22.03 -2.74 33.68
N LYS A 167 22.30 -3.38 34.83
CA LYS A 167 23.67 -3.72 35.25
C LYS A 167 24.40 -4.68 34.29
N LYS A 168 23.67 -5.54 33.57
CA LYS A 168 24.23 -6.61 32.73
C LYS A 168 23.58 -6.66 31.35
N GLU A 169 23.54 -5.52 30.66
CA GLU A 169 23.08 -5.50 29.27
C GLU A 169 24.03 -6.28 28.34
N LEU A 170 23.50 -6.77 27.22
CA LEU A 170 24.29 -7.33 26.12
C LEU A 170 25.16 -6.24 25.50
N THR A 171 26.38 -6.58 25.19
CA THR A 171 27.29 -5.75 24.38
C THR A 171 26.83 -5.70 22.92
N THR A 172 27.31 -4.71 22.16
CA THR A 172 27.04 -4.61 20.72
C THR A 172 27.47 -5.89 19.98
N GLU A 173 28.59 -6.49 20.38
CA GLU A 173 29.08 -7.75 19.79
C GLU A 173 28.20 -8.96 20.14
N GLU A 174 27.72 -9.08 21.38
CA GLU A 174 26.71 -10.11 21.72
C GLU A 174 25.44 -9.93 20.89
N ILE A 175 24.99 -8.69 20.66
CA ILE A 175 23.80 -8.41 19.85
C ILE A 175 24.03 -8.76 18.36
N LYS A 176 25.23 -8.51 17.82
CA LYS A 176 25.58 -8.97 16.46
C LYS A 176 25.50 -10.49 16.32
N LYS A 177 25.91 -11.25 17.34
CA LYS A 177 25.76 -12.73 17.37
C LYS A 177 24.29 -13.14 17.35
N VAL A 178 23.45 -12.47 18.15
CA VAL A 178 21.98 -12.69 18.14
C VAL A 178 21.37 -12.38 16.76
N ILE A 179 21.82 -11.31 16.10
CA ILE A 179 21.41 -10.97 14.73
C ILE A 179 21.81 -12.07 13.75
N ASP A 180 23.02 -12.61 13.85
CA ASP A 180 23.48 -13.69 12.98
C ASP A 180 22.70 -14.98 13.18
N GLU A 181 22.35 -15.32 14.43
CA GLU A 181 21.44 -16.42 14.71
C GLU A 181 20.05 -16.18 14.12
N GLY A 182 19.50 -14.97 14.27
CA GLY A 182 18.24 -14.58 13.66
C GLY A 182 18.26 -14.74 12.13
N ILE A 183 19.32 -14.27 11.45
CA ILE A 183 19.45 -14.42 9.99
C ILE A 183 19.44 -15.89 9.57
N LYS A 184 20.10 -16.77 10.33
CA LYS A 184 20.08 -18.23 10.06
C LYS A 184 18.68 -18.83 10.22
N LEU A 185 17.84 -18.25 11.08
CA LEU A 185 16.43 -18.62 11.26
C LEU A 185 15.48 -17.98 10.24
N GLY A 186 16.00 -17.13 9.36
CA GLY A 186 15.27 -16.49 8.27
C GLY A 186 14.98 -15.01 8.47
N VAL A 187 15.45 -14.38 9.55
CA VAL A 187 15.08 -13.01 9.89
C VAL A 187 15.52 -12.07 8.77
N ARG A 188 14.54 -11.38 8.19
CA ARG A 188 14.78 -10.36 7.15
C ARG A 188 14.76 -8.95 7.72
N ARG A 189 14.05 -8.75 8.83
CA ARG A 189 13.79 -7.45 9.44
C ARG A 189 14.17 -7.43 10.92
N PHE A 190 14.92 -6.42 11.30
CA PHE A 190 15.33 -6.17 12.68
C PHE A 190 14.69 -4.89 13.20
N TYR A 191 14.28 -4.91 14.45
CA TYR A 191 13.82 -3.72 15.17
C TYR A 191 14.77 -3.44 16.33
N ILE A 192 15.33 -2.24 16.35
CA ILE A 192 16.14 -1.76 17.47
C ILE A 192 15.32 -0.75 18.25
N THR A 193 15.03 -1.10 19.49
CA THR A 193 14.24 -0.28 20.43
C THR A 193 14.88 -0.35 21.82
N GLY A 194 14.15 0.04 22.87
CA GLY A 194 14.70 0.04 24.22
C GLY A 194 14.06 1.08 25.14
N GLY A 195 14.93 1.74 25.88
CA GLY A 195 14.83 3.16 26.14
C GLY A 195 15.16 3.94 24.87
N GLU A 196 16.30 4.63 24.85
CA GLU A 196 16.76 5.40 23.69
C GLU A 196 18.02 4.76 23.09
N PRO A 197 17.93 4.08 21.92
CA PRO A 197 19.07 3.38 21.32
C PRO A 197 20.29 4.28 21.09
N PHE A 198 20.10 5.56 20.76
CA PHE A 198 21.18 6.49 20.45
C PHE A 198 21.98 6.96 21.69
N ILE A 199 21.64 6.50 22.90
CA ILE A 199 22.45 6.71 24.11
C ILE A 199 23.64 5.76 24.18
N LYS A 200 23.43 4.50 23.78
CA LYS A 200 24.42 3.45 23.99
C LYS A 200 25.45 3.44 22.87
N GLU A 201 26.72 3.34 23.25
CA GLU A 201 27.83 3.29 22.31
C GLU A 201 27.76 2.06 21.40
N GLY A 202 28.06 2.25 20.11
CA GLY A 202 28.04 1.19 19.10
C GLY A 202 26.78 1.14 18.24
N ILE A 203 25.76 1.99 18.48
CA ILE A 203 24.53 2.01 17.67
C ILE A 203 24.79 2.19 16.16
N PHE A 204 25.69 3.09 15.76
CA PHE A 204 26.02 3.32 14.35
C PHE A 204 26.72 2.12 13.69
N ASP A 205 27.57 1.44 14.46
CA ASP A 205 28.23 0.22 14.03
C ASP A 205 27.22 -0.93 13.88
N LEU A 206 26.25 -1.04 14.79
CA LEU A 206 25.14 -1.97 14.68
C LEU A 206 24.25 -1.69 13.45
N ILE A 207 23.91 -0.42 13.21
CA ILE A 207 23.14 0.01 12.03
C ILE A 207 23.89 -0.38 10.74
N LYS A 208 25.19 -0.08 10.67
CA LYS A 208 26.05 -0.45 9.55
C LYS A 208 26.07 -1.97 9.36
N TYR A 209 26.22 -2.72 10.46
CA TYR A 209 26.26 -4.17 10.43
C TYR A 209 24.99 -4.77 9.83
N VAL A 210 23.82 -4.36 10.30
CA VAL A 210 22.54 -4.92 9.80
C VAL A 210 22.28 -4.49 8.35
N THR A 211 22.40 -3.19 8.05
CA THR A 211 21.91 -2.63 6.78
C THR A 211 22.91 -2.74 5.63
N LYS A 212 24.21 -2.59 5.89
CA LYS A 212 25.27 -2.60 4.87
C LYS A 212 25.97 -3.96 4.80
N THR A 213 26.39 -4.51 5.94
CA THR A 213 27.11 -5.79 5.98
C THR A 213 26.17 -6.97 5.73
N LYS A 214 25.08 -7.08 6.50
CA LYS A 214 24.12 -8.19 6.40
C LYS A 214 23.02 -7.94 5.37
N LYS A 215 22.91 -6.71 4.85
CA LYS A 215 21.93 -6.30 3.85
C LYS A 215 20.48 -6.64 4.27
N ARG A 216 20.20 -6.52 5.56
CA ARG A 216 18.86 -6.73 6.15
C ARG A 216 18.18 -5.40 6.42
N GLU A 217 16.86 -5.45 6.52
CA GLU A 217 16.07 -4.28 6.89
C GLU A 217 16.21 -4.00 8.38
N LEU A 218 16.31 -2.73 8.73
CA LEU A 218 16.45 -2.26 10.09
C LEU A 218 15.53 -1.07 10.34
N ILE A 219 14.68 -1.21 11.35
CA ILE A 219 13.86 -0.14 11.89
C ILE A 219 14.42 0.23 13.25
N VAL A 220 14.78 1.49 13.46
CA VAL A 220 15.22 2.01 14.76
C VAL A 220 14.17 2.95 15.34
N LEU A 221 13.69 2.63 16.54
CA LEU A 221 12.75 3.44 17.29
C LEU A 221 13.51 4.45 18.14
N THR A 222 13.17 5.73 18.05
CA THR A 222 13.86 6.81 18.77
C THR A 222 12.90 7.92 19.19
N ASN A 223 13.23 8.62 20.27
CA ASN A 223 12.58 9.86 20.66
C ASN A 223 13.12 11.09 19.89
N ALA A 224 14.14 10.91 19.05
CA ALA A 224 14.78 11.93 18.21
C ALA A 224 15.43 13.12 18.94
N THR A 225 15.53 13.10 20.27
CA THR A 225 16.03 14.26 21.04
C THR A 225 17.56 14.37 21.15
N LEU A 226 18.30 13.42 20.55
CA LEU A 226 19.76 13.31 20.70
C LEU A 226 20.56 13.59 19.41
N PHE A 227 19.91 14.04 18.33
CA PHE A 227 20.53 14.24 17.03
C PHE A 227 21.31 15.56 16.93
N ASP A 228 22.52 15.55 17.47
CA ASP A 228 23.54 16.58 17.22
C ASP A 228 24.23 16.41 15.85
N ASP A 229 25.07 17.37 15.47
CA ASP A 229 25.79 17.37 14.18
C ASP A 229 26.67 16.13 13.98
N LYS A 230 27.27 15.62 15.06
CA LYS A 230 28.11 14.41 15.02
C LYS A 230 27.28 13.18 14.69
N LYS A 231 26.13 13.00 15.34
CA LYS A 231 25.23 11.87 15.10
C LYS A 231 24.57 11.96 13.72
N ILE A 232 24.21 13.15 13.28
CA ILE A 232 23.67 13.37 11.92
C ILE A 232 24.72 13.06 10.86
N ALA A 233 25.97 13.50 11.03
CA ALA A 233 27.06 13.15 10.12
C ALA A 233 27.34 11.64 10.08
N ALA A 234 27.19 10.95 11.22
CA ALA A 234 27.30 9.48 11.28
C ALA A 234 26.13 8.79 10.55
N LEU A 235 24.88 9.23 10.77
CA LEU A 235 23.70 8.70 10.08
C LEU A 235 23.75 8.93 8.58
N LYS A 236 24.22 10.10 8.12
CA LYS A 236 24.33 10.44 6.70
C LYS A 236 25.12 9.39 5.92
N LYS A 237 26.15 8.80 6.53
CA LYS A 237 26.97 7.72 5.93
C LYS A 237 26.23 6.37 5.84
N LEU A 238 25.13 6.21 6.56
CA LEU A 238 24.38 4.97 6.70
C LEU A 238 23.04 4.99 5.95
N VAL A 239 22.61 6.15 5.46
CA VAL A 239 21.38 6.33 4.66
C VAL A 239 21.28 5.27 3.56
N GLY A 240 20.09 4.74 3.38
CA GLY A 240 19.78 3.77 2.35
C GLY A 240 18.40 3.14 2.56
N PRO A 241 17.89 2.40 1.57
CA PRO A 241 16.51 1.92 1.55
C PRO A 241 16.20 0.84 2.61
N LYS A 242 17.21 0.35 3.33
CA LYS A 242 17.07 -0.69 4.37
C LYS A 242 17.08 -0.12 5.78
N LEU A 243 17.23 1.20 5.94
CA LEU A 243 17.22 1.87 7.23
C LEU A 243 15.99 2.75 7.31
N LEU A 244 15.09 2.42 8.24
CA LEU A 244 13.93 3.22 8.59
C LEU A 244 14.07 3.71 10.03
N LEU A 245 13.62 4.94 10.28
CA LEU A 245 13.54 5.49 11.63
C LEU A 245 12.09 5.72 11.99
N GLN A 246 11.68 5.21 13.15
CA GLN A 246 10.39 5.52 13.73
C GLN A 246 10.59 6.51 14.88
N VAL A 247 10.04 7.70 14.73
CA VAL A 247 10.17 8.80 15.69
C VAL A 247 8.89 8.93 16.49
N SER A 248 9.03 9.09 17.80
CA SER A 248 7.86 9.35 18.64
C SER A 248 7.56 10.85 18.81
N LEU A 249 6.32 11.26 18.57
CA LEU A 249 5.84 12.62 18.80
C LEU A 249 4.38 12.58 19.26
N GLU A 250 3.99 13.26 20.34
CA GLU A 250 2.65 13.08 20.93
C GLU A 250 1.63 14.17 20.59
N GLY A 251 2.02 15.22 19.87
CA GLY A 251 1.16 16.37 19.64
C GLY A 251 1.79 17.39 18.69
N PRO A 252 1.02 18.41 18.27
CA PRO A 252 1.49 19.46 17.36
C PRO A 252 2.33 20.56 18.04
N ASN A 253 2.48 20.51 19.37
CA ASN A 253 3.18 21.54 20.14
C ASN A 253 3.75 20.98 21.47
N ALA A 254 4.60 21.78 22.12
CA ALA A 254 5.22 21.46 23.39
C ALA A 254 4.21 21.29 24.53
N GLU A 255 3.12 22.06 24.54
CA GLU A 255 2.11 22.01 25.60
C GLU A 255 1.47 20.62 25.73
N ILE A 256 1.26 19.93 24.60
CA ILE A 256 0.70 18.57 24.57
C ILE A 256 1.82 17.54 24.74
N HIS A 257 2.88 17.64 23.94
CA HIS A 257 3.94 16.64 23.90
C HIS A 257 4.70 16.51 25.24
N ASP A 258 5.07 17.64 25.83
CA ASP A 258 5.91 17.65 27.03
C ASP A 258 5.16 17.12 28.27
N LYS A 259 3.83 17.21 28.32
CA LYS A 259 3.01 16.61 29.39
C LYS A 259 3.19 15.09 29.47
N LEU A 260 3.50 14.44 28.34
CA LEU A 260 3.72 13.00 28.26
C LEU A 260 5.20 12.61 28.34
N ARG A 261 6.08 13.38 27.68
CA ARG A 261 7.48 12.99 27.43
C ARG A 261 8.52 13.78 28.24
N GLY A 262 8.11 14.87 28.87
CA GLY A 262 8.94 15.73 29.71
C GLY A 262 9.22 17.10 29.07
N LYS A 263 9.50 18.10 29.90
CA LYS A 263 9.71 19.50 29.47
C LYS A 263 10.88 19.62 28.48
N GLY A 264 10.66 20.36 27.40
CA GLY A 264 11.64 20.65 26.34
C GLY A 264 11.93 19.47 25.42
N SER A 265 11.09 18.42 25.43
CA SER A 265 11.28 17.25 24.57
C SER A 265 10.69 17.45 23.18
N PHE A 266 9.61 18.23 23.06
CA PHE A 266 9.01 18.57 21.77
C PHE A 266 9.98 19.27 20.82
N ASP A 267 10.58 20.38 21.24
CA ASP A 267 11.46 21.17 20.37
C ASP A 267 12.67 20.34 19.91
N LYS A 268 13.22 19.52 20.80
CA LYS A 268 14.32 18.60 20.47
C LYS A 268 13.90 17.51 19.50
N ALA A 269 12.72 16.93 19.68
CA ALA A 269 12.21 15.90 18.77
C ALA A 269 11.94 16.48 17.37
N VAL A 270 11.35 17.69 17.29
CA VAL A 270 11.09 18.39 16.04
C VAL A 270 12.39 18.79 15.33
N ASP A 271 13.38 19.32 16.06
CA ASP A 271 14.72 19.58 15.52
C ASP A 271 15.37 18.30 15.00
N GLY A 272 15.29 17.22 15.77
CA GLY A 272 15.75 15.90 15.35
C GLY A 272 15.10 15.42 14.05
N ILE A 273 13.77 15.54 13.93
CA ILE A 273 13.04 15.20 12.70
C ILE A 273 13.54 16.03 11.52
N LYS A 274 13.65 17.35 11.65
CA LYS A 274 14.14 18.24 10.59
C LYS A 274 15.56 17.86 10.15
N ARG A 275 16.43 17.54 11.10
CA ARG A 275 17.81 17.10 10.81
C ARG A 275 17.84 15.76 10.08
N LEU A 276 16.99 14.80 10.44
CA LEU A 276 16.85 13.54 9.69
C LEU A 276 16.40 13.79 8.24
N ILE A 277 15.40 14.64 8.04
CA ILE A 277 14.90 15.00 6.71
C ILE A 277 16.03 15.66 5.89
N SER A 278 16.84 16.52 6.50
CA SER A 278 17.95 17.20 5.81
C SER A 278 19.04 16.26 5.24
N ILE A 279 19.11 15.03 5.74
CA ILE A 279 20.04 14.00 5.24
C ILE A 279 19.33 12.93 4.39
N GLY A 280 18.07 13.15 4.02
CA GLY A 280 17.28 12.25 3.18
C GLY A 280 16.63 11.08 3.93
N ILE A 281 16.47 11.17 5.25
CA ILE A 281 15.66 10.20 6.03
C ILE A 281 14.34 10.87 6.41
N THR A 282 13.25 10.45 5.77
CA THR A 282 11.89 10.80 6.22
C THR A 282 11.44 9.76 7.25
N PRO A 283 11.32 10.11 8.54
CA PRO A 283 10.92 9.13 9.55
C PRO A 283 9.42 8.84 9.52
N ILE A 284 9.06 7.65 9.99
CA ILE A 284 7.68 7.30 10.33
C ILE A 284 7.39 7.89 11.70
N VAL A 285 6.33 8.68 11.85
CA VAL A 285 6.01 9.26 13.17
C VAL A 285 4.94 8.44 13.87
N SER A 286 5.18 8.14 15.15
CA SER A 286 4.23 7.43 16.01
C SER A 286 3.76 8.28 17.18
N THR A 287 2.44 8.34 17.36
CA THR A 287 1.77 9.06 18.45
C THR A 287 1.06 8.06 19.37
N ALA A 288 1.41 8.04 20.64
CA ALA A 288 0.65 7.29 21.65
C ALA A 288 -0.58 8.10 22.06
N ILE A 289 -1.76 7.63 21.66
CA ILE A 289 -3.01 8.28 22.03
C ILE A 289 -3.25 8.14 23.54
N SER A 290 -3.66 9.24 24.17
CA SER A 290 -3.95 9.38 25.59
C SER A 290 -5.02 10.45 25.81
N LYS A 291 -5.60 10.53 27.02
CA LYS A 291 -6.56 11.61 27.35
C LYS A 291 -5.99 13.02 27.13
N LEU A 292 -4.66 13.15 27.14
CA LEU A 292 -3.97 14.43 27.00
C LEU A 292 -3.86 14.91 25.54
N ASN A 293 -4.04 14.02 24.56
CA ASN A 293 -3.88 14.33 23.12
C ASN A 293 -4.96 13.73 22.21
N GLU A 294 -5.96 12.99 22.72
CA GLU A 294 -6.99 12.32 21.91
C GLU A 294 -7.75 13.29 20.98
N LYS A 295 -7.90 14.56 21.37
CA LYS A 295 -8.59 15.60 20.60
C LYS A 295 -7.72 16.21 19.49
N ASP A 296 -6.40 15.99 19.59
CA ASP A 296 -5.36 16.62 18.80
C ASP A 296 -4.70 15.67 17.79
N ILE A 297 -5.16 14.43 17.65
CA ILE A 297 -4.57 13.47 16.70
C ILE A 297 -4.61 14.02 15.26
N ALA A 298 -5.72 14.64 14.85
CA ALA A 298 -5.84 15.19 13.50
C ALA A 298 -5.04 16.50 13.30
N SER A 299 -4.88 17.33 14.33
CA SER A 299 -4.00 18.51 14.29
C SER A 299 -2.52 18.12 14.34
N THR A 300 -2.17 17.05 15.05
CA THR A 300 -0.84 16.43 15.06
C THR A 300 -0.47 16.01 13.64
N SER A 301 -1.33 15.26 12.97
CA SER A 301 -1.17 14.92 11.55
C SER A 301 -0.92 16.13 10.65
N ARG A 302 -1.60 17.26 10.90
CA ARG A 302 -1.43 18.47 10.05
C ARG A 302 -0.06 19.08 10.25
N PHE A 303 0.38 19.09 11.50
CA PHE A 303 1.71 19.55 11.86
C PHE A 303 2.78 18.66 11.22
N LEU A 304 2.60 17.33 11.27
CA LEU A 304 3.53 16.37 10.66
C LEU A 304 3.62 16.54 9.14
N SER A 305 2.48 16.66 8.44
CA SER A 305 2.45 16.92 7.00
C SER A 305 3.21 18.21 6.63
N LYS A 306 3.03 19.30 7.40
CA LYS A 306 3.78 20.55 7.22
C LYS A 306 5.29 20.42 7.49
N LEU A 307 5.71 19.43 8.26
CA LEU A 307 7.13 19.12 8.48
C LEU A 307 7.74 18.25 7.37
N GLY A 308 6.94 17.80 6.38
CA GLY A 308 7.38 16.90 5.32
C GLY A 308 7.28 15.42 5.70
N ILE A 309 6.50 15.07 6.74
CA ILE A 309 6.21 13.68 7.11
C ILE A 309 5.02 13.16 6.31
N GLN A 310 5.13 11.92 5.83
CA GLN A 310 4.13 11.29 4.96
C GLN A 310 3.37 10.16 5.65
N GLU A 311 3.88 9.61 6.75
CA GLU A 311 3.34 8.44 7.44
C GLU A 311 3.13 8.74 8.94
N HIS A 312 1.92 8.49 9.42
CA HIS A 312 1.55 8.66 10.82
C HIS A 312 0.85 7.42 11.39
N ASN A 313 1.47 6.84 12.42
CA ASN A 313 0.96 5.72 13.18
C ASN A 313 0.40 6.18 14.53
N VAL A 314 -0.85 5.81 14.84
CA VAL A 314 -1.47 6.08 16.15
C VAL A 314 -1.41 4.81 17.00
N LEU A 315 -0.57 4.83 18.03
CA LEU A 315 -0.37 3.74 18.97
C LEU A 315 -1.44 3.76 20.07
N TRP A 316 -2.06 2.63 20.34
CA TRP A 316 -3.01 2.48 21.45
C TRP A 316 -2.29 2.02 22.70
N MET A 317 -2.53 2.73 23.80
CA MET A 317 -1.74 2.58 25.02
C MET A 317 -1.87 1.18 25.62
N HIS A 318 -0.78 0.62 26.12
CA HIS A 318 -0.81 -0.60 26.91
C HIS A 318 -0.88 -0.24 28.40
N ALA A 319 -1.70 -0.98 29.16
CA ALA A 319 -1.80 -0.84 30.61
C ALA A 319 -0.62 -1.53 31.33
N LYS A 320 0.62 -1.17 30.99
CA LYS A 320 1.86 -1.76 31.52
C LYS A 320 2.87 -0.68 31.88
N GLY A 321 3.78 -0.99 32.80
CA GLY A 321 4.90 -0.13 33.17
C GLY A 321 4.41 1.19 33.75
N ARG A 322 4.99 2.31 33.35
CA ARG A 322 4.50 3.63 33.78
C ARG A 322 3.12 3.97 33.21
N GLY A 323 2.76 3.38 32.06
CA GLY A 323 1.41 3.50 31.51
C GLY A 323 0.34 2.96 32.46
N ALA A 324 0.59 1.80 33.08
CA ALA A 324 -0.26 1.27 34.15
C ALA A 324 -0.31 2.21 35.37
N SER A 325 0.85 2.69 35.83
CA SER A 325 0.93 3.58 37.00
C SER A 325 0.25 4.94 36.79
N ASN A 326 -0.01 5.34 35.54
CA ASN A 326 -0.67 6.60 35.19
C ASN A 326 -2.00 6.37 34.44
N LEU A 327 -2.59 5.18 34.56
CA LEU A 327 -3.72 4.79 33.71
C LEU A 327 -4.92 5.73 33.84
N SER A 328 -5.23 6.20 35.04
CA SER A 328 -6.33 7.16 35.31
C SER A 328 -6.25 8.43 34.45
N ASP A 329 -5.02 8.90 34.22
CA ASP A 329 -4.74 10.17 33.56
C ASP A 329 -4.55 10.00 32.06
N LEU A 330 -4.25 8.78 31.61
CA LEU A 330 -3.83 8.51 30.24
C LEU A 330 -4.84 7.69 29.44
N TYR A 331 -5.64 6.84 30.08
CA TYR A 331 -6.51 5.88 29.40
C TYR A 331 -7.59 6.53 28.54
N VAL A 332 -7.62 6.21 27.26
CA VAL A 332 -8.67 6.68 26.35
C VAL A 332 -9.70 5.56 26.17
N PRO A 333 -10.98 5.83 26.44
CA PRO A 333 -12.04 4.88 26.12
C PRO A 333 -12.02 4.48 24.64
N SER A 334 -12.27 3.20 24.36
CA SER A 334 -12.27 2.61 23.01
C SER A 334 -13.07 3.44 21.97
N ASP A 335 -14.25 3.92 22.34
CA ASP A 335 -15.11 4.70 21.45
C ASP A 335 -14.54 6.09 21.13
N ASN A 336 -13.77 6.68 22.06
CA ASN A 336 -13.09 7.96 21.81
C ASN A 336 -11.94 7.79 20.82
N ILE A 337 -11.21 6.67 20.87
CA ILE A 337 -10.19 6.36 19.86
C ILE A 337 -10.87 6.21 18.48
N ALA A 338 -12.01 5.51 18.41
CA ALA A 338 -12.77 5.38 17.17
C ALA A 338 -13.17 6.75 16.60
N LEU A 339 -13.63 7.65 17.44
CA LEU A 339 -13.99 9.02 17.06
C LEU A 339 -12.78 9.82 16.57
N ALA A 340 -11.64 9.73 17.26
CA ALA A 340 -10.39 10.39 16.89
C ALA A 340 -9.91 9.91 15.50
N MET A 341 -9.92 8.59 15.27
CA MET A 341 -9.54 8.00 13.98
C MET A 341 -10.53 8.35 12.86
N LYS A 342 -11.84 8.41 13.16
CA LYS A 342 -12.85 8.86 12.18
C LYS A 342 -12.66 10.33 11.79
N LYS A 343 -12.40 11.21 12.76
CA LYS A 343 -12.07 12.61 12.50
C LYS A 343 -10.82 12.73 11.65
N LEU A 344 -9.80 11.93 11.98
CA LEU A 344 -8.56 11.87 11.23
C LEU A 344 -8.80 11.48 9.76
N LYS A 345 -9.54 10.42 9.49
CA LYS A 345 -9.90 10.01 8.11
C LYS A 345 -10.70 11.07 7.35
N LYS A 346 -11.59 11.82 8.03
CA LYS A 346 -12.42 12.86 7.38
C LYS A 346 -11.61 14.07 6.94
N GLU A 347 -10.59 14.44 7.70
CA GLU A 347 -9.81 15.66 7.47
C GLU A 347 -8.77 15.51 6.35
N TYR A 348 -8.45 14.30 5.93
CA TYR A 348 -7.45 14.02 4.88
C TYR A 348 -8.06 13.22 3.75
N LYS A 349 -7.78 13.63 2.51
CA LYS A 349 -7.86 12.72 1.37
C LYS A 349 -6.65 11.79 1.46
N GLU A 350 -6.80 10.52 1.07
CA GLU A 350 -5.72 9.52 1.15
C GLU A 350 -4.39 9.98 0.51
N GLN A 351 -4.36 11.02 -0.33
CA GLN A 351 -3.19 11.48 -1.08
C GLN A 351 -2.26 12.44 -0.29
N GLU A 352 -2.66 12.91 0.89
CA GLU A 352 -1.88 13.91 1.66
C GLU A 352 -1.03 13.30 2.78
N MET A 353 -1.51 12.21 3.39
CA MET A 353 -0.80 11.50 4.45
C MET A 353 -1.33 10.07 4.60
N ILE A 354 -0.44 9.14 4.93
CA ILE A 354 -0.75 7.73 5.15
C ILE A 354 -0.99 7.50 6.62
N PHE A 355 -2.10 6.81 6.92
CA PHE A 355 -2.45 6.37 8.26
C PHE A 355 -2.30 4.87 8.38
N ASP A 356 -1.19 4.42 8.95
CA ASP A 356 -0.84 3.00 9.02
C ASP A 356 -1.94 2.14 9.64
N ASN A 357 -2.65 2.68 10.65
CA ASN A 357 -3.80 2.01 11.24
C ASN A 357 -4.89 1.69 10.23
N VAL A 358 -5.22 2.64 9.34
CA VAL A 358 -6.29 2.47 8.35
C VAL A 358 -5.85 1.51 7.26
N GLU A 359 -4.61 1.67 6.79
CA GLU A 359 -4.06 0.84 5.72
C GLU A 359 -3.89 -0.61 6.16
N SER A 360 -3.39 -0.87 7.37
CA SER A 360 -3.31 -2.23 7.93
C SER A 360 -4.67 -2.93 8.01
N LEU A 361 -5.74 -2.18 8.31
CA LEU A 361 -7.10 -2.72 8.36
C LEU A 361 -7.69 -2.95 6.96
N LYS A 362 -7.39 -2.07 5.98
CA LYS A 362 -7.76 -2.26 4.57
C LYS A 362 -7.19 -3.55 4.00
N VAL A 363 -5.94 -3.90 4.33
CA VAL A 363 -5.33 -5.19 3.95
C VAL A 363 -6.21 -6.35 4.40
N ARG A 364 -6.59 -6.35 5.69
CA ARG A 364 -7.32 -7.45 6.31
C ARG A 364 -8.73 -7.65 5.76
N VAL A 365 -9.36 -6.61 5.22
CA VAL A 365 -10.69 -6.71 4.58
C VAL A 365 -10.63 -6.98 3.09
N ARG A 366 -9.46 -6.81 2.47
CA ARG A 366 -9.19 -7.13 1.06
C ARG A 366 -8.41 -8.43 0.91
N THR A 367 -8.08 -9.13 1.99
CA THR A 367 -7.33 -10.39 1.92
C THR A 367 -8.09 -11.46 1.16
N LYS A 368 -7.39 -12.57 0.88
CA LYS A 368 -8.00 -13.75 0.29
C LYS A 368 -9.27 -14.20 0.98
N ARG A 369 -10.29 -14.46 0.16
CA ARG A 369 -11.60 -14.96 0.62
C ARG A 369 -11.39 -16.21 1.43
N GLY A 370 -12.09 -16.30 2.56
CA GLY A 370 -11.94 -17.39 3.51
C GLY A 370 -10.69 -17.34 4.40
N ARG A 371 -9.70 -16.46 4.14
CA ARG A 371 -8.53 -16.33 5.02
C ARG A 371 -8.96 -15.85 6.39
N LYS A 372 -8.59 -16.62 7.41
CA LYS A 372 -8.88 -16.35 8.81
C LYS A 372 -7.72 -15.60 9.44
N ASN A 373 -7.93 -14.35 9.82
CA ASN A 373 -6.93 -13.64 10.61
C ASN A 373 -7.02 -14.15 12.05
N ASP A 374 -5.90 -14.53 12.65
CA ASP A 374 -5.83 -15.11 14.00
C ASP A 374 -4.64 -14.55 14.80
N LEU A 375 -4.93 -13.48 15.54
CA LEU A 375 -4.01 -12.73 16.38
C LEU A 375 -2.76 -12.27 15.61
N CYS A 376 -1.73 -11.86 16.35
CA CYS A 376 -0.47 -11.42 15.77
C CYS A 376 0.55 -12.53 15.60
N ASN A 377 1.56 -12.33 14.76
CA ASN A 377 2.58 -13.34 14.44
C ASN A 377 3.60 -13.63 15.58
N ASN A 378 3.30 -13.24 16.82
CA ASN A 378 4.15 -13.51 17.98
C ASN A 378 4.35 -15.02 18.19
N CYS A 379 5.55 -15.41 18.63
CA CYS A 379 5.99 -16.81 18.78
C CYS A 379 6.11 -17.62 17.48
N PHE A 380 5.48 -17.22 16.38
CA PHE A 380 5.64 -17.86 15.07
C PHE A 380 6.77 -17.22 14.30
N GLU A 381 6.58 -15.99 13.82
CA GLU A 381 7.51 -15.33 12.92
C GLU A 381 8.25 -14.18 13.61
N LYS A 382 7.81 -13.80 14.80
CA LYS A 382 8.35 -12.68 15.57
C LYS A 382 8.61 -13.05 17.02
N ILE A 383 9.77 -12.65 17.50
CA ILE A 383 10.16 -12.67 18.93
C ILE A 383 10.92 -11.40 19.30
N CYS A 384 11.11 -11.18 20.60
CA CYS A 384 11.83 -10.05 21.16
C CYS A 384 12.97 -10.53 22.06
N VAL A 385 14.15 -9.90 21.95
CA VAL A 385 15.29 -10.09 22.85
C VAL A 385 15.47 -8.82 23.66
N ASN A 386 15.38 -8.94 24.98
CA ASN A 386 15.61 -7.84 25.91
C ASN A 386 17.09 -7.47 25.99
N SER A 387 17.38 -6.29 26.52
CA SER A 387 18.74 -5.80 26.70
C SER A 387 19.60 -6.68 27.62
N ASP A 388 19.03 -7.48 28.52
CA ASP A 388 19.74 -8.44 29.37
C ASP A 388 19.96 -9.82 28.72
N GLY A 389 19.43 -10.02 27.51
CA GLY A 389 19.50 -11.25 26.73
C GLY A 389 18.38 -12.25 26.99
N HIS A 390 17.34 -11.90 27.75
CA HIS A 390 16.13 -12.71 27.85
C HIS A 390 15.24 -12.57 26.62
N VAL A 391 14.55 -13.63 26.22
CA VAL A 391 13.71 -13.69 25.03
C VAL A 391 12.24 -13.73 25.42
N TYR A 392 11.41 -13.00 24.69
CA TYR A 392 9.98 -12.83 24.93
C TYR A 392 9.18 -13.00 23.62
N PRO A 393 7.89 -13.36 23.69
CA PRO A 393 7.01 -13.46 22.52
C PRO A 393 6.95 -12.21 21.64
N CYS A 394 6.97 -11.01 22.24
CA CYS A 394 6.95 -9.74 21.51
C CYS A 394 7.47 -8.58 22.37
N ALA A 395 7.68 -7.43 21.73
CA ALA A 395 8.20 -6.23 22.39
C ALA A 395 7.32 -5.70 23.52
N SER A 396 5.99 -5.88 23.45
CA SER A 396 5.09 -5.40 24.51
C SER A 396 5.08 -6.27 25.76
N LEU A 397 5.42 -7.56 25.62
CA LEU A 397 5.54 -8.50 26.73
C LEU A 397 6.94 -8.50 27.36
N ASN A 398 7.87 -7.72 26.80
CA ASN A 398 9.25 -7.61 27.25
C ASN A 398 9.36 -7.29 28.75
N GLY A 399 10.25 -8.00 29.46
CA GLY A 399 10.55 -7.79 30.88
C GLY A 399 9.54 -8.39 31.87
N ASP A 400 8.49 -9.05 31.39
CA ASP A 400 7.50 -9.71 32.24
C ASP A 400 7.86 -11.19 32.45
N LYS A 401 8.02 -11.60 33.72
CA LYS A 401 8.45 -12.96 34.08
C LYS A 401 7.48 -14.05 33.61
N ASN A 402 6.20 -13.73 33.44
CA ASN A 402 5.21 -14.70 32.95
C ASN A 402 5.43 -15.07 31.47
N PHE A 403 6.20 -14.26 30.75
CA PHE A 403 6.48 -14.40 29.33
C PHE A 403 7.98 -14.54 29.02
N ASP A 404 8.82 -14.81 30.03
CA ASP A 404 10.25 -15.06 29.85
C ASP A 404 10.48 -16.46 29.28
N ALA A 405 10.92 -16.53 28.02
CA ALA A 405 11.11 -17.78 27.29
C ALA A 405 12.48 -18.42 27.51
N GLY A 406 13.43 -17.72 28.14
CA GLY A 406 14.82 -18.14 28.30
C GLY A 406 15.81 -17.06 27.89
N SER A 407 17.12 -17.36 27.97
CA SER A 407 18.18 -16.38 27.70
C SER A 407 19.16 -16.86 26.64
N VAL A 408 19.51 -15.97 25.71
CA VAL A 408 20.51 -16.21 24.64
C VAL A 408 21.93 -16.42 25.17
N ARG A 409 22.17 -16.15 26.46
CA ARG A 409 23.44 -16.46 27.14
C ARG A 409 23.51 -17.93 27.59
N LYS A 410 22.39 -18.65 27.61
CA LYS A 410 22.29 -20.03 28.11
C LYS A 410 21.95 -21.04 27.03
N ALA A 411 21.22 -20.62 25.99
CA ALA A 411 20.80 -21.47 24.88
C ALA A 411 20.79 -20.67 23.58
N SER A 412 20.81 -21.37 22.43
CA SER A 412 20.69 -20.70 21.13
C SER A 412 19.31 -20.04 20.97
N LEU A 413 19.23 -19.01 20.13
CA LEU A 413 17.96 -18.37 19.79
C LEU A 413 16.97 -19.38 19.18
N LYS A 414 17.50 -20.35 18.41
CA LYS A 414 16.71 -21.44 17.81
C LYS A 414 16.04 -22.29 18.86
N ASP A 415 16.80 -22.75 19.86
CA ASP A 415 16.28 -23.64 20.90
C ASP A 415 15.23 -22.94 21.76
N ILE A 416 15.45 -21.67 22.09
CA ILE A 416 14.48 -20.86 22.84
C ILE A 416 13.20 -20.67 22.01
N TRP A 417 13.32 -20.33 20.72
CA TRP A 417 12.17 -20.08 19.85
C TRP A 417 11.35 -21.34 19.58
N LEU A 418 11.99 -22.49 19.35
CA LEU A 418 11.30 -23.72 18.99
C LEU A 418 10.82 -24.54 20.20
N ASN A 419 11.56 -24.54 21.32
CA ASN A 419 11.35 -25.51 22.40
C ASN A 419 10.90 -24.89 23.73
N SER A 420 10.78 -23.56 23.83
CA SER A 420 10.34 -22.93 25.07
C SER A 420 8.84 -23.12 25.31
N LYS A 421 8.47 -23.53 26.53
CA LYS A 421 7.07 -23.64 26.97
C LYS A 421 6.29 -22.33 26.83
N VAL A 422 6.96 -21.19 26.91
CA VAL A 422 6.32 -19.87 26.71
C VAL A 422 5.96 -19.66 25.25
N MET A 423 6.87 -20.02 24.34
CA MET A 423 6.63 -19.92 22.90
C MET A 423 5.50 -20.87 22.48
N ASP A 424 5.50 -22.10 22.98
CA ASP A 424 4.44 -23.09 22.70
C ASP A 424 3.08 -22.65 23.23
N ARG A 425 3.03 -22.07 24.44
CA ARG A 425 1.79 -21.48 24.96
C ARG A 425 1.29 -20.33 24.10
N GLY A 426 2.19 -19.46 23.64
CA GLY A 426 1.84 -18.35 22.76
C GLY A 426 1.35 -18.82 21.39
N ARG A 427 1.96 -19.87 20.82
CA ARG A 427 1.53 -20.49 19.56
C ARG A 427 0.14 -21.11 19.66
N ASN A 428 -0.18 -21.72 20.80
CA ASN A 428 -1.49 -22.32 21.08
C ASN A 428 -2.59 -21.33 21.48
N ASN A 429 -2.27 -20.04 21.66
CA ASN A 429 -3.30 -19.00 21.82
C ASN A 429 -3.91 -18.67 20.46
N SER A 430 -5.22 -18.46 20.40
CA SER A 430 -5.99 -18.20 19.19
C SER A 430 -7.18 -17.28 19.49
N VAL A 431 -7.69 -16.58 18.49
CA VAL A 431 -8.98 -15.89 18.54
C VAL A 431 -10.11 -16.84 18.97
N GLN A 432 -10.01 -18.14 18.66
CA GLN A 432 -10.97 -19.16 19.12
C GLN A 432 -11.00 -19.33 20.64
N ASN A 433 -9.92 -18.96 21.33
CA ASN A 433 -9.88 -19.04 22.80
C ASN A 433 -10.55 -17.83 23.46
N LYS A 434 -11.03 -16.84 22.70
CA LYS A 434 -11.71 -15.64 23.20
C LYS A 434 -13.24 -15.79 23.02
N PRO A 435 -14.01 -16.09 24.08
CA PRO A 435 -15.44 -16.39 23.96
C PRO A 435 -16.26 -15.30 23.26
N GLU A 436 -15.98 -14.04 23.56
CA GLU A 436 -16.66 -12.87 23.01
C GLU A 436 -16.33 -12.63 21.53
N CYS A 437 -15.19 -13.14 21.05
CA CYS A 437 -14.82 -13.05 19.64
C CYS A 437 -15.57 -14.07 18.79
N ARG A 438 -15.90 -15.26 19.32
CA ARG A 438 -16.57 -16.33 18.56
C ARG A 438 -17.97 -15.96 18.05
N GLU A 439 -18.64 -15.06 18.75
CA GLU A 439 -19.95 -14.54 18.36
C GLU A 439 -19.85 -13.25 17.52
N CYS A 440 -18.64 -12.74 17.28
CA CYS A 440 -18.43 -11.49 16.57
C CYS A 440 -18.31 -11.74 15.06
N TYR A 441 -19.08 -11.01 14.26
CA TYR A 441 -19.04 -11.17 12.80
C TYR A 441 -17.75 -10.62 12.14
N LEU A 442 -16.92 -9.90 12.91
CA LEU A 442 -15.60 -9.44 12.49
C LEU A 442 -14.47 -10.32 13.05
N GLU A 443 -14.80 -11.43 13.72
CA GLU A 443 -13.86 -12.35 14.39
C GLU A 443 -12.57 -12.56 13.60
N TYR A 444 -12.72 -13.05 12.37
CA TYR A 444 -11.61 -13.41 11.50
C TYR A 444 -11.15 -12.28 10.56
N PHE A 445 -11.84 -11.14 10.54
CA PHE A 445 -11.34 -9.93 9.90
C PHE A 445 -10.33 -9.23 10.84
N CYS A 446 -10.73 -9.04 12.10
CA CYS A 446 -9.92 -8.42 13.14
C CYS A 446 -8.84 -9.36 13.70
N GLY A 447 -9.18 -10.63 13.89
CA GLY A 447 -8.31 -11.65 14.46
C GLY A 447 -8.15 -11.58 15.97
N GLY A 448 -9.02 -10.87 16.69
CA GLY A 448 -9.03 -10.87 18.16
C GLY A 448 -8.10 -9.87 18.86
N GLY A 449 -7.51 -8.94 18.11
CA GLY A 449 -6.72 -7.82 18.65
C GLY A 449 -5.35 -8.23 19.21
N CYS A 450 -4.85 -7.46 20.17
CA CYS A 450 -3.54 -7.62 20.78
C CYS A 450 -3.58 -8.47 22.06
N THR A 451 -2.85 -9.59 22.04
CA THR A 451 -2.65 -10.44 23.23
C THR A 451 -2.08 -9.66 24.41
N SER A 452 -1.18 -8.70 24.16
CA SER A 452 -0.60 -7.89 25.24
C SER A 452 -1.61 -6.91 25.83
N HIS A 453 -2.48 -6.31 25.01
CA HIS A 453 -3.56 -5.45 25.52
C HIS A 453 -4.54 -6.26 26.36
N SER A 454 -5.01 -7.40 25.85
CA SER A 454 -5.91 -8.31 26.58
C SER A 454 -5.35 -8.71 27.94
N TYR A 455 -4.07 -9.13 27.98
CA TYR A 455 -3.44 -9.59 29.21
C TYR A 455 -3.36 -8.49 30.26
N TYR A 456 -2.79 -7.32 29.91
CA TYR A 456 -2.57 -6.26 30.89
C TYR A 456 -3.85 -5.52 31.28
N ALA A 457 -4.82 -5.36 30.36
CA ALA A 457 -6.11 -4.78 30.70
C ALA A 457 -6.87 -5.68 31.69
N SER A 458 -6.95 -6.98 31.42
CA SER A 458 -7.58 -7.92 32.36
C SER A 458 -6.85 -8.04 33.69
N GLU A 459 -5.52 -7.88 33.71
CA GLU A 459 -4.75 -7.82 34.95
C GLU A 459 -5.15 -6.61 35.80
N VAL A 460 -5.30 -5.43 35.18
CA VAL A 460 -5.77 -4.23 35.87
C VAL A 460 -7.21 -4.40 36.37
N ASP A 461 -8.09 -4.96 35.54
CA ASP A 461 -9.53 -5.04 35.85
C ASP A 461 -9.85 -6.12 36.89
N THR A 462 -9.14 -7.25 36.85
CA THR A 462 -9.48 -8.46 37.64
C THR A 462 -8.40 -8.86 38.65
N GLY A 463 -7.24 -8.20 38.63
CA GLY A 463 -6.05 -8.59 39.39
C GLY A 463 -5.28 -9.78 38.81
N LYS A 464 -5.74 -10.37 37.70
CA LYS A 464 -5.09 -11.53 37.05
C LYS A 464 -5.11 -11.39 35.53
N GLY A 465 -3.92 -11.29 34.92
CA GLY A 465 -3.81 -11.18 33.47
C GLY A 465 -4.25 -12.43 32.72
N SER A 466 -4.99 -12.25 31.63
CA SER A 466 -5.47 -13.31 30.75
C SER A 466 -5.22 -12.98 29.28
N VAL A 467 -4.51 -13.88 28.58
CA VAL A 467 -4.26 -13.77 27.12
C VAL A 467 -5.52 -14.00 26.28
N THR A 468 -6.54 -14.63 26.88
CA THR A 468 -7.83 -14.93 26.24
C THR A 468 -8.91 -13.89 26.56
N ALA A 469 -8.63 -12.90 27.40
CA ALA A 469 -9.55 -11.78 27.62
C ALA A 469 -9.79 -11.00 26.33
N LEU A 470 -10.90 -10.27 26.25
CA LEU A 470 -11.17 -9.37 25.13
C LEU A 470 -10.11 -8.26 25.06
N ASP A 471 -9.78 -7.78 23.86
CA ASP A 471 -8.96 -6.57 23.69
C ASP A 471 -9.77 -5.34 24.16
N PRO A 472 -9.22 -4.48 25.05
CA PRO A 472 -9.90 -3.26 25.51
C PRO A 472 -10.29 -2.29 24.36
N TYR A 473 -9.64 -2.41 23.20
CA TYR A 473 -9.90 -1.58 22.02
C TYR A 473 -10.84 -2.26 21.00
N CYS A 474 -11.60 -3.27 21.42
CA CYS A 474 -12.56 -3.98 20.57
C CYS A 474 -13.56 -3.06 19.87
N SER A 475 -14.14 -2.07 20.57
CA SER A 475 -15.08 -1.12 19.94
C SER A 475 -14.40 -0.26 18.87
N THR A 476 -13.16 0.17 19.09
CA THR A 476 -12.35 0.84 18.06
C THR A 476 -12.17 -0.02 16.83
N TYR A 477 -11.74 -1.29 17.00
CA TYR A 477 -11.60 -2.20 15.86
C TYR A 477 -12.91 -2.36 15.11
N LYS A 478 -14.02 -2.63 15.80
CA LYS A 478 -15.35 -2.78 15.17
C LYS A 478 -15.72 -1.55 14.34
N ALA A 479 -15.58 -0.35 14.93
CA ALA A 479 -15.90 0.90 14.24
C ALA A 479 -15.04 1.11 12.99
N LEU A 480 -13.74 0.86 13.06
CA LEU A 480 -12.83 1.06 11.93
C LEU A 480 -13.03 0.02 10.82
N PHE A 481 -13.17 -1.26 11.18
CA PHE A 481 -13.48 -2.31 10.20
C PHE A 481 -14.81 -2.05 9.50
N GLU A 482 -15.85 -1.68 10.24
CA GLU A 482 -17.14 -1.33 9.65
C GLU A 482 -17.04 -0.16 8.68
N ASP A 483 -16.36 0.92 9.09
CA ASP A 483 -16.16 2.11 8.27
C ASP A 483 -15.39 1.77 6.98
N ILE A 484 -14.32 0.97 7.08
CA ILE A 484 -13.52 0.56 5.93
C ILE A 484 -14.32 -0.36 5.00
N ILE A 485 -15.02 -1.38 5.51
CA ILE A 485 -15.82 -2.26 4.63
C ILE A 485 -16.87 -1.44 3.90
N TRP A 486 -17.50 -0.46 4.55
CA TRP A 486 -18.46 0.43 3.89
C TRP A 486 -17.83 1.35 2.85
N GLU A 487 -16.65 1.91 3.15
CA GLU A 487 -15.88 2.70 2.20
C GLU A 487 -15.58 1.88 0.94
N LEU A 488 -15.09 0.65 1.09
CA LEU A 488 -14.82 -0.27 -0.01
C LEU A 488 -16.09 -0.70 -0.76
N ALA A 489 -17.16 -1.02 -0.04
CA ALA A 489 -18.43 -1.43 -0.63
C ALA A 489 -19.06 -0.32 -1.47
N SER A 490 -18.81 0.95 -1.13
CA SER A 490 -19.37 2.12 -1.81
C SER A 490 -18.41 2.84 -2.76
N GLU A 491 -17.16 2.37 -2.88
CA GLU A 491 -16.13 2.97 -3.71
C GLU A 491 -16.58 3.04 -5.18
N GLY A 492 -16.67 4.25 -5.74
CA GLY A 492 -17.07 4.47 -7.14
C GLY A 492 -18.54 4.19 -7.46
N VAL A 493 -19.38 3.92 -6.46
CA VAL A 493 -20.78 3.52 -6.67
C VAL A 493 -21.70 4.74 -6.68
N THR A 494 -22.44 4.91 -7.77
CA THR A 494 -23.64 5.77 -7.78
C THR A 494 -24.86 4.89 -7.56
N ALA A 495 -25.39 4.87 -6.33
CA ALA A 495 -26.49 3.98 -5.99
C ALA A 495 -27.75 4.32 -6.79
N GLN A 496 -28.26 3.34 -7.54
CA GLN A 496 -29.52 3.48 -8.26
C GLN A 496 -30.68 3.35 -7.27
N ASN A 497 -31.45 4.43 -7.11
CA ASN A 497 -32.62 4.48 -6.25
C ASN A 497 -33.89 4.40 -7.12
N GLY A 498 -34.61 3.30 -7.02
CA GLY A 498 -35.87 3.08 -7.72
C GLY A 498 -36.72 2.01 -7.03
N LYS A 499 -38.04 2.12 -7.15
CA LYS A 499 -38.99 1.10 -6.64
C LYS A 499 -39.27 -0.01 -7.66
N GLY A 500 -38.92 0.21 -8.94
CA GLY A 500 -39.10 -0.75 -10.03
C GLY A 500 -37.91 -1.69 -10.21
N TYR A 501 -38.00 -2.57 -11.21
CA TYR A 501 -36.92 -3.48 -11.55
C TYR A 501 -35.68 -2.71 -11.99
N ILE A 502 -34.55 -3.02 -11.37
CA ILE A 502 -33.23 -2.55 -11.77
C ILE A 502 -32.40 -3.81 -12.01
N PRO A 503 -31.70 -3.94 -13.15
CA PRO A 503 -30.85 -5.10 -13.42
C PRO A 503 -29.92 -5.38 -12.23
N PRO A 504 -29.91 -6.61 -11.68
CA PRO A 504 -29.15 -6.92 -10.48
C PRO A 504 -27.65 -6.79 -10.75
N LEU A 505 -26.95 -6.14 -9.81
CA LEU A 505 -25.53 -5.82 -9.96
C LEU A 505 -24.77 -6.05 -8.66
N VAL A 506 -23.60 -6.67 -8.77
CA VAL A 506 -22.56 -6.61 -7.74
C VAL A 506 -21.76 -5.33 -7.95
N TYR A 507 -21.74 -4.46 -6.95
CA TYR A 507 -20.99 -3.21 -7.00
C TYR A 507 -19.50 -3.46 -6.72
N ASN A 508 -19.21 -4.01 -5.55
CA ASN A 508 -17.85 -4.29 -5.06
C ASN A 508 -17.87 -5.57 -4.20
N ALA A 509 -16.73 -6.25 -4.09
CA ALA A 509 -16.59 -7.47 -3.28
C ALA A 509 -15.20 -7.56 -2.64
N MET A 510 -15.06 -8.47 -1.67
CA MET A 510 -13.77 -8.87 -1.11
C MET A 510 -12.92 -9.51 -2.20
N ASP A 511 -11.71 -9.01 -2.38
CA ASP A 511 -10.88 -9.30 -3.55
C ASP A 511 -9.51 -9.86 -3.17
N SER A 512 -9.35 -11.17 -3.30
CA SER A 512 -8.11 -11.70 -3.88
C SER A 512 -8.53 -12.57 -5.05
N LYS A 513 -7.91 -12.42 -6.22
CA LYS A 513 -7.92 -13.32 -7.40
C LYS A 513 -9.18 -14.21 -7.57
N LEU A 514 -9.91 -14.04 -8.68
CA LEU A 514 -10.95 -14.99 -9.09
C LEU A 514 -10.41 -16.44 -9.01
N PRO A 515 -11.09 -17.35 -8.29
CA PRO A 515 -10.72 -18.77 -8.34
C PRO A 515 -10.93 -19.29 -9.76
N GLY A 516 -10.00 -20.12 -10.22
CA GLY A 516 -9.98 -20.63 -11.59
C GLY A 516 -11.03 -21.71 -11.92
N HIS A 517 -11.96 -22.07 -11.03
CA HIS A 517 -12.90 -23.17 -11.29
C HIS A 517 -14.27 -22.99 -10.60
N ILE A 518 -15.35 -23.07 -11.38
CA ILE A 518 -16.66 -23.52 -10.89
C ILE A 518 -16.70 -25.04 -11.08
N GLY A 519 -16.49 -25.81 -10.01
CA GLY A 519 -16.52 -27.27 -10.06
C GLY A 519 -17.17 -27.84 -8.81
N ALA A 520 -18.05 -28.83 -9.00
CA ALA A 520 -18.59 -29.64 -7.92
C ALA A 520 -17.46 -30.40 -7.22
N GLY A 521 -17.37 -30.28 -5.88
CA GLY A 521 -16.35 -30.94 -5.06
C GLY A 521 -15.47 -29.95 -4.30
N ILE A 522 -15.82 -29.75 -3.03
CA ILE A 522 -15.18 -28.96 -1.96
C ILE A 522 -14.40 -27.69 -2.35
N LYS A 523 -14.91 -26.54 -1.88
CA LYS A 523 -14.37 -25.19 -2.12
C LYS A 523 -12.99 -24.98 -1.49
N SER A 524 -12.16 -24.17 -2.17
CA SER A 524 -10.75 -23.90 -1.81
C SER A 524 -10.55 -23.25 -0.43
N ILE A 525 -11.58 -22.54 0.06
CA ILE A 525 -11.55 -21.73 1.28
C ILE A 525 -11.66 -22.53 2.59
N ASP A 526 -12.18 -23.76 2.55
CA ASP A 526 -12.62 -24.44 3.78
C ASP A 526 -11.75 -25.63 4.21
N LYS A 527 -11.02 -26.33 3.32
CA LYS A 527 -10.32 -27.59 3.73
C LYS A 527 -8.97 -27.43 4.41
N ASN A 528 -8.15 -26.49 3.97
CA ASN A 528 -6.76 -26.38 4.43
C ASN A 528 -6.54 -25.20 5.38
N PHE A 529 -7.59 -24.38 5.61
CA PHE A 529 -7.56 -23.08 6.29
C PHE A 529 -6.38 -22.18 5.86
N ASP A 530 -6.67 -21.07 5.21
CA ASP A 530 -5.65 -20.02 5.06
C ASP A 530 -5.69 -19.15 6.31
N VAL A 531 -4.59 -19.08 7.07
CA VAL A 531 -4.54 -18.34 8.34
C VAL A 531 -3.54 -17.19 8.22
N GLY A 532 -4.02 -15.97 8.41
CA GLY A 532 -3.21 -14.75 8.47
C GLY A 532 -2.88 -14.34 9.89
N CYS A 533 -1.67 -13.81 10.09
CA CYS A 533 -1.26 -13.14 11.32
C CYS A 533 -0.77 -11.73 10.97
N TYR A 534 -0.99 -10.74 11.84
CA TYR A 534 -0.62 -9.32 11.57
C TYR A 534 -0.02 -8.67 12.80
N HIS A 535 0.73 -7.57 12.70
CA HIS A 535 1.03 -6.80 13.90
C HIS A 535 -0.23 -6.16 14.49
N CYS A 536 -0.17 -6.04 15.81
CA CYS A 536 -1.03 -5.13 16.54
C CYS A 536 -0.51 -3.69 16.34
N SER A 537 -1.24 -2.66 16.78
CA SER A 537 -0.97 -1.22 16.59
C SER A 537 0.39 -0.67 17.07
N CYS A 538 1.43 -1.48 17.22
CA CYS A 538 2.79 -1.15 17.64
C CYS A 538 3.65 -0.63 16.49
N VAL A 539 3.59 -1.24 15.29
CA VAL A 539 4.25 -0.78 14.05
C VAL A 539 3.46 -1.31 12.86
N LEU A 540 2.66 -0.46 12.22
CA LEU A 540 1.72 -0.91 11.19
C LEU A 540 2.14 -0.55 9.76
N SER A 541 2.97 0.49 9.56
CA SER A 541 3.46 0.97 8.25
C SER A 541 4.14 -0.13 7.45
N VAL A 542 4.96 -0.93 8.14
CA VAL A 542 5.84 -1.92 7.50
C VAL A 542 5.14 -3.26 7.23
N ASP A 543 4.02 -3.52 7.91
CA ASP A 543 3.17 -4.70 7.68
C ASP A 543 2.38 -4.61 6.37
N VAL A 544 2.00 -3.39 5.99
CA VAL A 544 1.29 -3.12 4.74
C VAL A 544 2.16 -3.44 3.53
N GLU A 545 3.50 -3.45 3.67
CA GLU A 545 4.42 -3.72 2.56
C GLU A 545 4.61 -5.22 2.25
N ASP A 546 4.25 -6.12 3.18
CA ASP A 546 4.69 -7.52 3.16
C ASP A 546 3.68 -8.53 2.63
N ASP A 547 2.41 -8.16 2.54
CA ASP A 547 1.41 -9.05 1.98
C ASP A 547 1.43 -8.92 0.45
N GLU A 548 2.44 -9.49 -0.23
CA GLU A 548 2.61 -9.36 -1.68
C GLU A 548 1.36 -9.79 -2.51
N GLU A 549 0.47 -10.59 -1.90
CA GLU A 549 -0.80 -11.06 -2.50
C GLU A 549 -2.01 -10.15 -2.20
N VAL A 550 -2.03 -9.40 -1.10
CA VAL A 550 -3.18 -8.57 -0.66
C VAL A 550 -2.85 -7.08 -0.66
N CYS A 551 -1.62 -6.74 -0.32
CA CYS A 551 -0.99 -5.44 -0.48
C CYS A 551 0.16 -5.52 -1.46
N LYS A 552 -0.19 -5.35 -2.73
CA LYS A 552 0.77 -4.76 -3.66
C LYS A 552 1.24 -3.42 -3.04
N PRO A 553 2.53 -3.01 -3.15
CA PRO A 553 3.13 -1.79 -2.56
C PRO A 553 2.49 -0.45 -2.95
N GLU A 554 1.27 -0.47 -3.48
CA GLU A 554 0.52 0.62 -4.07
C GLU A 554 -0.35 1.34 -3.02
N ILE A 555 -0.34 0.89 -1.77
CA ILE A 555 -0.90 1.64 -0.64
C ILE A 555 0.12 2.71 -0.20
N LYS A 556 0.33 3.68 -1.10
CA LYS A 556 1.02 4.98 -1.01
C LYS A 556 2.42 5.07 -0.37
N GLY A 557 3.23 5.94 -0.96
CA GLY A 557 4.64 6.16 -0.60
C GLY A 557 5.65 5.27 -1.33
N HIS A 558 5.18 4.22 -2.01
CA HIS A 558 6.01 3.23 -2.70
C HIS A 558 5.95 3.26 -4.24
N VAL A 559 5.14 4.14 -4.85
CA VAL A 559 5.03 4.27 -6.32
C VAL A 559 6.38 4.65 -6.92
N THR A 560 7.05 5.66 -6.36
CA THR A 560 8.39 6.08 -6.79
C THR A 560 9.46 5.01 -6.55
N LYS A 561 9.39 4.27 -5.42
CA LYS A 561 10.37 3.22 -5.08
C LYS A 561 10.25 1.99 -5.99
N THR A 562 9.03 1.59 -6.36
CA THR A 562 8.75 0.42 -7.22
C THR A 562 9.11 0.72 -8.68
N VAL A 563 8.76 1.90 -9.18
CA VAL A 563 9.16 2.41 -10.49
C VAL A 563 10.69 2.52 -10.57
N LYS A 564 11.34 3.19 -9.59
CA LYS A 564 12.80 3.32 -9.53
C LYS A 564 13.48 1.95 -9.55
N LYS A 565 13.11 1.03 -8.66
CA LYS A 565 13.72 -0.32 -8.56
C LYS A 565 13.59 -1.16 -9.84
N LYS A 566 12.57 -0.93 -10.68
CA LYS A 566 12.35 -1.68 -11.93
C LYS A 566 13.11 -1.05 -13.10
N PHE A 567 13.00 0.26 -13.31
CA PHE A 567 13.73 0.93 -14.40
C PHE A 567 15.24 0.90 -14.16
N SER A 568 15.72 0.97 -12.91
CA SER A 568 17.12 0.73 -12.57
C SER A 568 17.64 -0.65 -13.04
N LYS A 569 16.78 -1.68 -13.08
CA LYS A 569 17.16 -3.02 -13.60
C LYS A 569 17.08 -3.08 -15.13
N ALA A 570 16.10 -2.42 -15.74
CA ALA A 570 15.91 -2.36 -17.18
C ALA A 570 17.05 -1.62 -17.90
N ALA A 571 17.77 -0.74 -17.20
CA ALA A 571 18.97 -0.08 -17.72
C ALA A 571 20.07 -1.07 -18.16
N TYR A 572 20.19 -2.20 -17.45
CA TYR A 572 21.23 -3.22 -17.65
C TYR A 572 20.72 -4.49 -18.34
N ASN A 573 19.43 -4.82 -18.19
CA ASN A 573 18.80 -5.99 -18.82
C ASN A 573 17.53 -5.56 -19.59
N PRO A 574 17.63 -5.34 -20.92
CA PRO A 574 16.48 -4.98 -21.75
C PRO A 574 15.40 -6.07 -21.68
N VAL A 575 14.14 -5.68 -21.44
CA VAL A 575 13.00 -6.60 -21.42
C VAL A 575 12.14 -6.37 -22.68
N ALA A 576 11.98 -7.40 -23.51
CA ALA A 576 11.37 -7.34 -24.83
C ALA A 576 9.89 -6.88 -24.87
N ASP A 577 9.18 -6.99 -23.76
CA ASP A 577 7.75 -6.65 -23.67
C ASP A 577 7.44 -5.14 -23.53
N TYR A 578 8.44 -4.27 -23.44
CA TYR A 578 8.25 -2.82 -23.23
C TYR A 578 8.63 -1.96 -24.44
N TYR A 579 9.00 -2.57 -25.57
CA TYR A 579 9.36 -1.82 -26.77
C TYR A 579 8.16 -1.03 -27.33
N CYS A 580 8.44 0.16 -27.86
CA CYS A 580 7.42 1.02 -28.46
C CYS A 580 6.77 0.32 -29.68
N PRO A 581 5.45 0.04 -29.66
CA PRO A 581 4.78 -0.73 -30.72
C PRO A 581 4.82 -0.07 -32.10
N THR A 582 5.00 1.25 -32.17
CA THR A 582 5.04 2.00 -33.42
C THR A 582 6.44 2.05 -34.05
N GLY A 583 7.48 1.73 -33.28
CA GLY A 583 8.87 1.94 -33.68
C GLY A 583 9.20 3.43 -33.94
N TYR A 584 10.47 3.72 -34.13
CA TYR A 584 10.92 5.00 -34.67
C TYR A 584 11.19 4.84 -36.17
N ASP A 585 11.02 5.90 -36.96
CA ASP A 585 11.46 5.88 -38.36
C ASP A 585 12.99 5.64 -38.38
N PRO A 586 13.49 4.62 -39.09
CA PRO A 586 14.93 4.36 -39.22
C PRO A 586 15.74 5.59 -39.64
N LYS A 587 15.15 6.52 -40.41
CA LYS A 587 15.80 7.79 -40.81
C LYS A 587 16.02 8.74 -39.64
N GLU A 588 15.12 8.73 -38.65
CA GLU A 588 15.23 9.51 -37.43
C GLU A 588 16.25 8.90 -36.46
N LEU A 589 16.54 7.60 -36.56
CA LEU A 589 17.52 6.91 -35.72
C LEU A 589 18.93 6.83 -36.32
N ALA A 590 19.11 7.13 -37.62
CA ALA A 590 20.37 6.87 -38.33
C ALA A 590 21.63 7.54 -37.73
N HIS A 591 21.48 8.60 -36.92
CA HIS A 591 22.57 9.28 -36.23
C HIS A 591 22.82 8.76 -34.79
N ILE A 592 21.97 7.86 -34.31
CA ILE A 592 22.06 7.26 -32.97
C ILE A 592 22.76 5.90 -33.14
N PRO A 593 23.93 5.69 -32.51
CA PRO A 593 24.63 4.41 -32.60
C PRO A 593 23.77 3.24 -32.13
N ASN A 594 23.87 2.08 -32.78
CA ASN A 594 23.05 0.91 -32.44
C ASN A 594 23.13 0.51 -30.96
N GLU A 595 24.30 0.66 -30.33
CA GLU A 595 24.52 0.41 -28.89
C GLU A 595 23.66 1.28 -27.96
N VAL A 596 23.11 2.39 -28.45
CA VAL A 596 22.24 3.33 -27.71
C VAL A 596 20.76 2.97 -27.85
N LEU A 597 20.39 2.18 -28.87
CA LEU A 597 19.00 1.85 -29.21
C LEU A 597 18.41 0.70 -28.39
N ASP A 598 19.24 -0.05 -27.65
CA ASP A 598 18.84 -1.26 -26.90
C ASP A 598 17.95 -0.98 -25.67
N VAL A 599 17.69 0.29 -25.32
CA VAL A 599 16.85 0.68 -24.19
C VAL A 599 15.87 1.79 -24.60
N SER A 600 14.80 1.38 -25.28
CA SER A 600 13.69 2.26 -25.64
C SER A 600 12.37 1.73 -25.10
N TYR A 601 11.71 2.53 -24.25
CA TYR A 601 10.39 2.23 -23.69
C TYR A 601 9.45 3.41 -23.98
N GLY A 602 8.24 3.15 -24.49
CA GLY A 602 7.29 4.22 -24.83
C GLY A 602 6.05 3.73 -25.57
N CYS A 603 5.07 4.61 -25.76
CA CYS A 603 3.81 4.29 -26.45
C CYS A 603 3.54 5.16 -27.70
N GLY A 604 4.50 6.01 -28.05
CA GLY A 604 4.50 6.81 -29.28
C GLY A 604 5.89 7.39 -29.55
N ASN A 605 5.94 8.42 -30.40
CA ASN A 605 7.15 9.13 -30.77
C ASN A 605 6.87 10.66 -30.75
N PRO A 606 6.82 11.29 -29.57
CA PRO A 606 6.46 12.70 -29.43
C PRO A 606 7.47 13.62 -30.12
N ALA A 607 8.76 13.25 -30.16
CA ALA A 607 9.81 14.01 -30.83
C ALA A 607 9.67 14.01 -32.37
N ALA A 608 9.12 12.94 -32.97
CA ALA A 608 8.77 12.92 -34.39
C ALA A 608 7.59 13.84 -34.72
N LEU A 609 6.58 13.81 -33.85
CA LEU A 609 5.32 14.53 -34.02
C LEU A 609 5.41 16.00 -33.59
N ALA A 610 6.57 16.40 -33.06
CA ALA A 610 6.88 17.76 -32.67
C ALA A 610 7.43 18.56 -33.85
N ASP A 611 6.80 19.72 -34.08
CA ASP A 611 7.29 20.75 -35.00
C ASP A 611 8.50 21.46 -34.38
N ILE A 612 9.61 20.75 -34.20
CA ILE A 612 10.83 21.25 -33.54
C ILE A 612 11.52 22.27 -34.45
N LYS A 613 11.79 23.47 -33.92
CA LYS A 613 12.46 24.55 -34.65
C LYS A 613 13.91 24.69 -34.21
N LYS A 614 14.78 25.06 -35.15
CA LYS A 614 16.20 25.29 -34.85
C LYS A 614 16.37 26.32 -33.73
N GLY A 615 17.28 26.04 -32.80
CA GLY A 615 17.60 26.96 -31.69
C GLY A 615 16.64 26.93 -30.49
N GLU A 616 15.58 26.11 -30.49
CA GLU A 616 14.68 26.00 -29.34
C GLU A 616 15.30 25.29 -28.13
N THR A 617 14.78 25.61 -26.94
CA THR A 617 15.02 24.85 -25.70
C THR A 617 13.89 23.84 -25.49
N ILE A 618 14.24 22.56 -25.42
CA ILE A 618 13.31 21.43 -25.23
C ILE A 618 13.55 20.75 -23.89
N VAL A 619 12.47 20.37 -23.21
CA VAL A 619 12.50 19.45 -22.06
C VAL A 619 11.83 18.13 -22.42
N ASP A 620 12.48 17.02 -22.11
CA ASP A 620 11.94 15.67 -22.22
C ASP A 620 11.68 15.07 -20.83
N LEU A 621 10.45 14.64 -20.59
CA LEU A 621 10.00 14.11 -19.31
C LEU A 621 10.10 12.59 -19.29
N GLY A 622 10.83 12.04 -18.31
CA GLY A 622 11.06 10.59 -18.21
C GLY A 622 11.99 10.09 -19.31
N ALA A 623 13.08 10.81 -19.54
CA ALA A 623 13.91 10.65 -20.72
C ALA A 623 14.58 9.27 -20.87
N GLY A 624 14.64 8.47 -19.79
CA GLY A 624 15.16 7.11 -19.83
C GLY A 624 16.57 7.05 -20.40
N GLY A 625 16.79 6.23 -21.44
CA GLY A 625 18.07 6.13 -22.14
C GLY A 625 18.41 7.29 -23.09
N GLY A 626 17.47 8.24 -23.31
CA GLY A 626 17.71 9.50 -24.02
C GLY A 626 17.33 9.54 -25.51
N ILE A 627 16.64 8.54 -26.04
CA ILE A 627 16.36 8.46 -27.49
C ILE A 627 15.56 9.66 -28.01
N ASP A 628 14.45 10.02 -27.35
CA ASP A 628 13.63 11.18 -27.70
C ASP A 628 14.46 12.49 -27.65
N CYS A 629 15.36 12.61 -26.66
CA CYS A 629 16.32 13.71 -26.58
C CYS A 629 17.27 13.77 -27.78
N PHE A 630 17.77 12.63 -28.25
CA PHE A 630 18.71 12.56 -29.38
C PHE A 630 18.04 12.82 -30.73
N ILE A 631 16.79 12.43 -30.89
CA ILE A 631 15.98 12.78 -32.07
C ILE A 631 15.75 14.30 -32.09
N ALA A 632 15.38 14.88 -30.94
CA ALA A 632 15.21 16.32 -30.80
C ALA A 632 16.50 17.09 -31.11
N ALA A 633 17.65 16.62 -30.61
CA ALA A 633 18.95 17.28 -30.82
C ALA A 633 19.35 17.40 -32.29
N LYS A 634 19.05 16.40 -33.13
CA LYS A 634 19.30 16.47 -34.57
C LYS A 634 18.44 17.53 -35.26
N LYS A 635 17.16 17.65 -34.86
CA LYS A 635 16.22 18.62 -35.45
C LYS A 635 16.53 20.06 -35.03
N LEU A 636 16.99 20.26 -33.80
CA LEU A 636 17.36 21.57 -33.26
C LEU A 636 18.62 22.18 -33.90
N GLY A 637 19.60 21.35 -34.26
CA GLY A 637 20.92 21.83 -34.67
C GLY A 637 21.76 22.38 -33.50
N SER A 638 22.98 22.84 -33.79
CA SER A 638 23.99 23.22 -32.78
C SER A 638 23.63 24.41 -31.89
N GLU A 639 22.61 25.20 -32.25
CA GLU A 639 22.19 26.39 -31.50
C GLU A 639 21.06 26.10 -30.48
N GLY A 640 20.48 24.90 -30.50
CA GLY A 640 19.40 24.54 -29.59
C GLY A 640 19.87 23.95 -28.26
N LYS A 641 18.91 23.55 -27.42
CA LYS A 641 19.19 22.87 -26.14
C LYS A 641 18.13 21.81 -25.85
N VAL A 642 18.55 20.63 -25.39
CA VAL A 642 17.66 19.56 -24.91
C VAL A 642 17.99 19.22 -23.46
N ILE A 643 16.97 19.16 -22.61
CA ILE A 643 17.09 18.81 -21.19
C ILE A 643 16.25 17.56 -20.94
N GLY A 644 16.91 16.42 -20.76
CA GLY A 644 16.25 15.18 -20.35
C GLY A 644 16.13 15.10 -18.83
N ILE A 645 14.92 14.85 -18.33
CA ILE A 645 14.66 14.67 -16.89
C ILE A 645 14.33 13.20 -16.62
N ASP A 646 15.08 12.59 -15.69
CA ASP A 646 14.79 11.25 -15.18
C ASP A 646 15.04 11.19 -13.66
N MET A 647 14.35 10.30 -12.96
CA MET A 647 14.46 10.15 -11.50
C MET A 647 15.44 9.05 -11.07
N THR A 648 15.92 8.23 -12.01
CA THR A 648 16.77 7.06 -11.74
C THR A 648 18.21 7.34 -12.11
N ASP A 649 19.12 7.09 -11.16
CA ASP A 649 20.55 7.37 -11.34
C ASP A 649 21.14 6.50 -12.46
N GLU A 650 20.64 5.26 -12.59
CA GLU A 650 21.07 4.29 -13.61
C GLU A 650 20.68 4.71 -15.03
N MET A 651 19.46 5.23 -15.25
CA MET A 651 19.07 5.74 -16.58
C MET A 651 19.83 7.01 -16.91
N LEU A 652 20.03 7.91 -15.94
CA LEU A 652 20.82 9.12 -16.15
C LEU A 652 22.28 8.81 -16.49
N GLU A 653 22.89 7.81 -15.84
CA GLU A 653 24.24 7.35 -16.17
C GLU A 653 24.32 6.86 -17.62
N LYS A 654 23.39 5.98 -17.99
CA LYS A 654 23.30 5.45 -19.37
C LYS A 654 23.04 6.55 -20.39
N ALA A 655 22.09 7.44 -20.13
CA ALA A 655 21.73 8.55 -21.01
C ALA A 655 22.90 9.52 -21.22
N ARG A 656 23.68 9.81 -20.17
CA ARG A 656 24.88 10.64 -20.26
C ARG A 656 26.00 9.96 -21.05
N GLU A 657 26.15 8.64 -20.96
CA GLU A 657 27.07 7.89 -21.82
C GLU A 657 26.63 7.98 -23.29
N SER A 658 25.36 7.71 -23.55
CA SER A 658 24.75 7.79 -24.87
C SER A 658 24.88 9.20 -25.48
N ALA A 659 24.68 10.25 -24.68
CA ALA A 659 24.83 11.65 -25.11
C ALA A 659 26.21 11.91 -25.70
N ARG A 660 27.28 11.45 -25.03
CA ARG A 660 28.67 11.63 -25.52
C ARG A 660 28.89 10.91 -26.85
N LYS A 661 28.29 9.74 -27.04
CA LYS A 661 28.40 8.98 -28.29
C LYS A 661 27.66 9.69 -29.42
N VAL A 662 26.43 10.14 -29.16
CA VAL A 662 25.59 10.84 -30.15
C VAL A 662 26.17 12.21 -30.50
N ALA A 663 26.70 12.96 -29.53
CA ALA A 663 27.33 14.26 -29.76
C ALA A 663 28.53 14.15 -30.73
N LYS A 664 29.30 13.07 -30.67
CA LYS A 664 30.38 12.80 -31.64
C LYS A 664 29.87 12.59 -33.06
N VAL A 665 28.72 11.94 -33.21
CA VAL A 665 28.09 11.70 -34.53
C VAL A 665 27.47 12.99 -35.08
N LEU A 666 26.82 13.79 -34.23
CA LEU A 666 26.20 15.05 -34.61
C LEU A 666 27.21 16.20 -34.84
N GLY A 667 28.38 16.13 -34.21
CA GLY A 667 29.40 17.17 -34.27
C GLY A 667 29.18 18.35 -33.31
N TYR A 668 28.20 18.25 -32.42
CA TYR A 668 27.87 19.25 -31.40
C TYR A 668 27.21 18.58 -30.18
N ASP A 669 27.31 19.22 -29.01
CA ASP A 669 26.77 18.72 -27.74
C ASP A 669 25.76 19.73 -27.16
N ILE A 670 24.48 19.39 -27.24
CA ILE A 670 23.36 20.23 -26.80
C ILE A 670 22.39 19.50 -25.87
N VAL A 671 22.72 18.28 -25.43
CA VAL A 671 21.83 17.43 -24.61
C VAL A 671 22.38 17.33 -23.20
N GLU A 672 21.59 17.74 -22.21
CA GLU A 672 21.91 17.57 -20.80
C GLU A 672 20.86 16.73 -20.07
N PHE A 673 21.29 15.91 -19.12
CA PHE A 673 20.40 15.07 -18.31
C PHE A 673 20.44 15.49 -16.84
N ARG A 674 19.28 15.89 -16.31
CA ARG A 674 19.11 16.34 -14.91
C ARG A 674 18.31 15.30 -14.12
N ALA A 675 18.75 15.05 -12.89
CA ALA A 675 17.97 14.25 -11.95
C ALA A 675 16.78 15.07 -11.46
N GLY A 676 15.56 14.54 -11.55
CA GLY A 676 14.37 15.28 -11.15
C GLY A 676 13.09 14.45 -11.12
N ASN A 677 12.10 14.92 -10.36
CA ASN A 677 10.75 14.40 -10.37
C ASN A 677 9.91 15.24 -11.34
N ILE A 678 9.13 14.62 -12.22
CA ILE A 678 8.32 15.37 -13.19
C ILE A 678 7.13 16.14 -12.57
N MET A 679 6.86 15.93 -11.27
CA MET A 679 5.94 16.74 -10.46
C MET A 679 6.63 17.95 -9.80
N GLU A 680 7.97 18.05 -9.87
CA GLU A 680 8.77 19.16 -9.36
C GLU A 680 10.03 19.31 -10.24
N LEU A 681 9.86 19.96 -11.38
CA LEU A 681 10.87 19.99 -12.43
C LEU A 681 12.07 20.87 -12.03
N PRO A 682 13.31 20.37 -12.11
CA PRO A 682 14.52 21.15 -11.84
C PRO A 682 14.86 22.05 -13.04
N VAL A 683 13.90 22.84 -13.48
CA VAL A 683 13.93 23.72 -14.65
C VAL A 683 13.26 25.05 -14.29
N GLU A 684 13.87 26.14 -14.72
CA GLU A 684 13.44 27.50 -14.42
C GLU A 684 12.08 27.81 -15.07
N SER A 685 11.25 28.59 -14.39
CA SER A 685 9.93 28.99 -14.91
C SER A 685 10.09 29.85 -16.18
N GLY A 686 9.25 29.61 -17.19
CA GLY A 686 9.24 30.39 -18.42
C GLY A 686 10.53 30.31 -19.25
N SER A 687 11.27 29.19 -19.19
CA SER A 687 12.57 29.03 -19.85
C SER A 687 12.53 28.10 -21.08
N VAL A 688 11.44 27.36 -21.28
CA VAL A 688 11.34 26.26 -22.25
C VAL A 688 10.38 26.62 -23.39
N ASP A 689 10.77 26.28 -24.63
CA ASP A 689 9.95 26.51 -25.83
C ASP A 689 9.01 25.32 -26.11
N LEU A 690 9.50 24.10 -25.86
CA LEU A 690 8.75 22.86 -26.10
C LEU A 690 8.99 21.83 -24.98
N VAL A 691 7.92 21.22 -24.48
CA VAL A 691 7.99 20.03 -23.61
C VAL A 691 7.50 18.81 -24.37
N ILE A 692 8.28 17.72 -24.33
CA ILE A 692 7.90 16.40 -24.84
C ILE A 692 7.83 15.39 -23.69
N SER A 693 6.99 14.37 -23.83
CA SER A 693 6.85 13.28 -22.85
C SER A 693 6.35 12.02 -23.52
N ASN A 694 6.93 10.87 -23.16
CA ASN A 694 6.56 9.56 -23.69
C ASN A 694 6.21 8.59 -22.57
N CYS A 695 4.92 8.38 -22.33
CA CYS A 695 4.34 7.36 -21.46
C CYS A 695 4.69 7.41 -19.94
N VAL A 696 5.44 8.43 -19.48
CA VAL A 696 5.83 8.54 -18.07
C VAL A 696 4.76 9.18 -17.17
N ILE A 697 3.87 10.02 -17.71
CA ILE A 697 2.89 10.77 -16.89
C ILE A 697 1.89 9.81 -16.25
N ASN A 698 1.54 8.72 -16.92
CA ASN A 698 0.73 7.66 -16.33
C ASN A 698 1.33 6.99 -15.09
N LEU A 699 2.65 7.04 -14.92
CA LEU A 699 3.34 6.50 -13.75
C LEU A 699 3.36 7.46 -12.56
N THR A 700 2.77 8.66 -12.68
CA THR A 700 2.69 9.63 -11.58
C THR A 700 1.35 9.59 -10.83
N GLU A 701 1.43 9.92 -9.54
CA GLU A 701 0.29 9.96 -8.61
C GLU A 701 -0.62 11.17 -8.87
N ASP A 702 -0.02 12.32 -9.21
CA ASP A 702 -0.73 13.57 -9.51
C ASP A 702 -0.38 14.11 -10.91
N LYS A 703 -1.32 13.94 -11.83
CA LYS A 703 -1.17 14.35 -13.24
C LYS A 703 -1.49 15.82 -13.45
N ALA A 704 -2.32 16.41 -12.58
CA ALA A 704 -2.57 17.84 -12.60
C ALA A 704 -1.30 18.59 -12.22
N LYS A 705 -0.58 18.09 -11.20
CA LYS A 705 0.70 18.67 -10.80
C LYS A 705 1.76 18.63 -11.91
N VAL A 706 1.82 17.54 -12.67
CA VAL A 706 2.73 17.45 -13.84
C VAL A 706 2.36 18.51 -14.88
N LEU A 707 1.08 18.66 -15.22
CA LEU A 707 0.65 19.68 -16.18
C LEU A 707 0.90 21.11 -15.67
N GLU A 708 0.75 21.37 -14.37
CA GLU A 708 1.14 22.64 -13.74
C GLU A 708 2.62 22.93 -13.89
N GLU A 709 3.48 21.93 -13.68
CA GLU A 709 4.93 22.08 -13.84
C GLU A 709 5.31 22.31 -15.31
N ILE A 710 4.69 21.60 -16.25
CA ILE A 710 4.83 21.86 -17.69
C ILE A 710 4.43 23.31 -17.99
N TYR A 711 3.30 23.75 -17.45
CA TYR A 711 2.82 25.12 -17.64
C TYR A 711 3.79 26.15 -17.06
N ARG A 712 4.36 25.87 -15.88
CA ARG A 712 5.32 26.74 -15.19
C ARG A 712 6.59 26.94 -16.02
N ILE A 713 7.19 25.87 -16.54
CA ILE A 713 8.48 25.93 -17.26
C ILE A 713 8.36 26.49 -18.68
N LEU A 714 7.18 26.38 -19.31
CA LEU A 714 6.97 26.90 -20.65
C LEU A 714 6.96 28.44 -20.68
N LYS A 715 7.66 29.01 -21.66
CA LYS A 715 7.56 30.43 -22.05
C LYS A 715 6.12 30.75 -22.48
N PRO A 716 5.67 32.03 -22.39
CA PRO A 716 4.48 32.46 -23.12
C PRO A 716 4.60 32.11 -24.61
N GLY A 717 3.61 31.42 -25.18
CA GLY A 717 3.67 30.87 -26.54
C GLY A 717 4.39 29.52 -26.68
N GLY A 718 5.01 29.01 -25.63
CA GLY A 718 5.60 27.67 -25.60
C GLY A 718 4.53 26.58 -25.68
N ARG A 719 4.93 25.39 -26.12
CA ARG A 719 4.00 24.27 -26.43
C ARG A 719 4.41 22.96 -25.77
N PHE A 720 3.47 22.04 -25.63
CA PHE A 720 3.76 20.68 -25.19
C PHE A 720 3.20 19.65 -26.15
N ILE A 721 3.86 18.49 -26.21
CA ILE A 721 3.43 17.32 -26.98
C ILE A 721 3.68 16.09 -26.12
N ILE A 722 2.60 15.48 -25.67
CA ILE A 722 2.61 14.32 -24.78
C ILE A 722 2.07 13.13 -25.56
N SER A 723 2.86 12.06 -25.65
CA SER A 723 2.39 10.74 -26.00
C SER A 723 2.14 9.95 -24.73
N ASP A 724 0.89 9.58 -24.46
CA ASP A 724 0.56 8.75 -23.31
C ASP A 724 -0.66 7.88 -23.60
N ILE A 725 -1.07 7.08 -22.62
CA ILE A 725 -2.23 6.21 -22.72
C ILE A 725 -3.42 6.83 -21.98
N VAL A 726 -4.59 6.83 -22.60
CA VAL A 726 -5.85 7.19 -21.93
C VAL A 726 -6.83 6.05 -22.03
N SER A 727 -7.77 6.01 -21.10
CA SER A 727 -8.91 5.11 -21.15
C SER A 727 -10.15 5.79 -21.74
N ASP A 728 -11.04 5.02 -22.34
CA ASP A 728 -12.38 5.49 -22.71
C ASP A 728 -13.32 5.62 -21.49
N LYS A 729 -12.99 4.94 -20.38
CA LYS A 729 -13.78 4.91 -19.14
C LYS A 729 -12.89 5.04 -17.90
N PRO A 730 -13.39 5.54 -16.76
CA PRO A 730 -12.59 5.66 -15.55
C PRO A 730 -12.03 4.30 -15.12
N VAL A 731 -10.73 4.24 -14.83
CA VAL A 731 -10.08 3.01 -14.35
C VAL A 731 -10.55 2.69 -12.93
N PRO A 732 -11.19 1.54 -12.68
CA PRO A 732 -11.67 1.11 -11.37
C PRO A 732 -10.56 0.95 -10.34
N GLY A 733 -10.91 1.06 -9.06
CA GLY A 733 -9.95 0.98 -7.96
C GLY A 733 -9.11 -0.29 -7.97
N TYR A 734 -9.66 -1.45 -8.34
CA TYR A 734 -8.90 -2.71 -8.39
C TYR A 734 -7.91 -2.77 -9.56
N LEU A 735 -8.24 -2.19 -10.73
CA LEU A 735 -7.29 -2.06 -11.85
C LEU A 735 -6.19 -1.04 -11.55
N LYS A 736 -6.48 0.00 -10.77
CA LYS A 736 -5.46 0.93 -10.25
C LYS A 736 -4.44 0.25 -9.35
N ARG A 737 -4.85 -0.85 -8.71
CA ARG A 737 -4.05 -1.69 -7.80
C ARG A 737 -3.43 -2.90 -8.51
N ASP A 738 -3.28 -2.84 -9.84
CA ASP A 738 -2.66 -3.92 -10.59
C ASP A 738 -1.23 -3.59 -11.04
N LYS A 739 -0.24 -4.26 -10.41
CA LYS A 739 1.19 -4.17 -10.75
C LYS A 739 1.49 -4.30 -12.25
N GLU A 740 0.88 -5.24 -12.98
CA GLU A 740 1.21 -5.48 -14.39
C GLU A 740 0.62 -4.38 -15.28
N LEU A 741 -0.60 -3.94 -14.98
CA LEU A 741 -1.27 -2.86 -15.69
C LEU A 741 -0.66 -1.50 -15.38
N TRP A 742 -0.21 -1.25 -14.14
CA TRP A 742 0.49 -0.02 -13.77
C TRP A 742 1.83 0.06 -14.49
N ASN A 743 2.56 -1.05 -14.50
CA ASN A 743 3.80 -1.22 -15.26
C ASN A 743 3.64 -1.05 -16.77
N ALA A 744 2.44 -1.26 -17.30
CA ALA A 744 2.11 -1.05 -18.71
C ALA A 744 1.51 0.35 -18.97
N CYS A 745 1.57 1.26 -17.99
CA CYS A 745 1.01 2.62 -18.03
C CYS A 745 -0.52 2.68 -18.16
N LEU A 746 -1.23 1.61 -17.80
CA LEU A 746 -2.69 1.49 -17.94
C LEU A 746 -3.42 1.89 -16.66
N SER A 747 -2.96 1.41 -15.51
CA SER A 747 -3.63 1.64 -14.22
C SER A 747 -3.68 3.11 -13.81
N GLY A 748 -2.65 3.87 -14.19
CA GLY A 748 -2.60 5.31 -13.96
C GLY A 748 -3.40 6.14 -14.97
N ALA A 749 -3.91 5.53 -16.05
CA ALA A 749 -4.56 6.24 -17.14
C ALA A 749 -5.78 7.03 -16.67
N LEU A 750 -5.85 8.28 -17.10
CA LEU A 750 -7.06 9.07 -17.01
C LEU A 750 -7.96 8.74 -18.20
N THR A 751 -9.24 9.09 -18.06
CA THR A 751 -10.08 9.14 -19.26
C THR A 751 -9.58 10.23 -20.20
N ASP A 752 -9.78 10.01 -21.49
CA ASP A 752 -9.54 10.99 -22.55
C ASP A 752 -10.12 12.38 -22.19
N ILE A 753 -11.41 12.43 -21.81
CA ILE A 753 -12.10 13.65 -21.37
C ILE A 753 -11.41 14.27 -20.16
N LYS A 754 -11.03 13.47 -19.16
CA LYS A 754 -10.45 14.00 -17.93
C LYS A 754 -9.04 14.54 -18.15
N PHE A 755 -8.23 13.87 -18.98
CA PHE A 755 -6.87 14.33 -19.26
C PHE A 755 -6.90 15.66 -20.02
N GLU A 756 -7.78 15.78 -21.02
CA GLU A 756 -7.98 17.03 -21.75
C GLU A 756 -8.52 18.14 -20.85
N THR A 757 -9.49 17.84 -19.98
CA THR A 757 -10.05 18.80 -19.02
C THR A 757 -8.98 19.35 -18.09
N ILE A 758 -8.14 18.49 -17.50
CA ILE A 758 -7.06 18.95 -16.62
C ILE A 758 -6.10 19.88 -17.37
N ALA A 759 -5.71 19.56 -18.60
CA ALA A 759 -4.84 20.43 -19.38
C ALA A 759 -5.47 21.81 -19.63
N ARG A 760 -6.78 21.86 -19.92
CA ARG A 760 -7.51 23.12 -20.08
C ARG A 760 -7.61 23.89 -18.76
N ASP A 761 -7.94 23.21 -17.66
CA ASP A 761 -8.06 23.79 -16.32
C ASP A 761 -6.73 24.37 -15.80
N THR A 762 -5.59 23.79 -16.19
CA THR A 762 -4.25 24.33 -15.90
C THR A 762 -4.00 25.68 -16.61
N GLY A 763 -4.76 26.01 -17.65
CA GLY A 763 -4.65 27.27 -18.40
C GLY A 763 -4.05 27.14 -19.80
N PHE A 764 -3.86 25.92 -20.31
CA PHE A 764 -3.40 25.73 -21.69
C PHE A 764 -4.49 26.08 -22.71
N SER A 765 -4.07 26.69 -23.81
CA SER A 765 -4.89 27.01 -24.99
C SER A 765 -4.56 26.07 -26.16
N ASN A 766 -5.48 25.96 -27.11
CA ASN A 766 -5.36 25.08 -28.28
C ASN A 766 -5.08 23.62 -27.89
N VAL A 767 -5.67 23.15 -26.80
CA VAL A 767 -5.54 21.76 -26.38
C VAL A 767 -6.27 20.88 -27.40
N THR A 768 -5.53 19.96 -28.02
CA THR A 768 -6.04 18.99 -28.99
C THR A 768 -5.50 17.61 -28.65
N MET A 769 -6.39 16.62 -28.62
CA MET A 769 -6.04 15.22 -28.40
C MET A 769 -6.32 14.41 -29.66
N THR A 770 -5.32 13.69 -30.14
CA THR A 770 -5.47 12.74 -31.25
C THR A 770 -5.36 11.33 -30.68
N LYS A 771 -6.41 10.51 -30.87
CA LYS A 771 -6.32 9.07 -30.61
C LYS A 771 -5.58 8.40 -31.75
N ASN A 772 -4.46 7.75 -31.46
CA ASN A 772 -3.58 7.16 -32.47
C ASN A 772 -4.03 5.75 -32.81
N TYR A 773 -3.96 4.84 -31.85
CA TYR A 773 -4.36 3.45 -32.02
C TYR A 773 -4.80 2.86 -30.68
N LEU A 774 -5.60 1.79 -30.74
CA LEU A 774 -5.95 1.00 -29.56
C LEU A 774 -4.67 0.35 -29.03
N TYR A 775 -4.19 0.81 -27.89
CA TYR A 775 -2.99 0.29 -27.26
C TYR A 775 -3.25 -1.06 -26.60
N LYS A 776 -4.32 -1.16 -25.83
CA LYS A 776 -4.76 -2.41 -25.20
C LYS A 776 -6.22 -2.31 -24.79
N LYS A 777 -6.97 -3.41 -24.89
CA LYS A 777 -8.24 -3.56 -24.18
C LYS A 777 -7.96 -4.31 -22.88
N VAL A 778 -8.37 -3.74 -21.74
CA VAL A 778 -8.31 -4.43 -20.44
C VAL A 778 -9.71 -4.43 -19.88
N GLU A 779 -10.24 -5.64 -19.74
CA GLU A 779 -11.65 -5.83 -19.44
C GLU A 779 -12.49 -5.01 -20.41
N TYR A 780 -13.28 -4.10 -19.86
CA TYR A 780 -14.29 -3.37 -20.57
C TYR A 780 -13.88 -1.93 -20.91
N ILE A 781 -12.60 -1.63 -20.68
CA ILE A 781 -11.94 -0.34 -20.84
C ILE A 781 -10.98 -0.47 -22.01
N GLU A 782 -11.14 0.42 -22.97
CA GLU A 782 -10.28 0.52 -24.13
C GLU A 782 -9.23 1.59 -23.84
N PHE A 783 -7.97 1.17 -23.85
CA PHE A 783 -6.83 2.05 -23.65
C PHE A 783 -6.25 2.42 -25.01
N TYR A 784 -6.20 3.70 -25.28
CA TYR A 784 -5.69 4.24 -26.53
C TYR A 784 -4.37 4.92 -26.28
N SER A 785 -3.40 4.67 -27.17
CA SER A 785 -2.27 5.59 -27.31
C SER A 785 -2.82 6.88 -27.89
N ILE A 786 -2.48 8.00 -27.26
CA ILE A 786 -2.90 9.33 -27.70
C ILE A 786 -1.71 10.25 -27.88
N THR A 787 -1.96 11.35 -28.57
CA THR A 787 -1.08 12.50 -28.58
C THR A 787 -1.87 13.71 -28.15
N LEU A 788 -1.52 14.26 -26.99
CA LEU A 788 -2.07 15.49 -26.45
C LEU A 788 -1.12 16.63 -26.76
N LYS A 789 -1.62 17.67 -27.44
CA LYS A 789 -0.87 18.89 -27.75
C LYS A 789 -1.59 20.09 -27.17
N GLY A 790 -0.83 21.10 -26.77
CA GLY A 790 -1.37 22.36 -26.28
C GLY A 790 -0.30 23.44 -26.20
N SER A 791 -0.72 24.67 -25.93
CA SER A 791 0.14 25.85 -25.90
C SER A 791 -0.16 26.76 -24.72
N LYS A 792 0.88 27.36 -24.15
CA LYS A 792 0.73 28.39 -23.14
C LYS A 792 0.35 29.71 -23.81
N PRO A 793 -0.70 30.42 -23.36
CA PRO A 793 -1.11 31.70 -23.98
C PRO A 793 0.03 32.72 -24.04
N THR A 794 0.07 33.52 -25.10
CA THR A 794 1.05 34.61 -25.28
C THR A 794 0.74 35.88 -24.48
N LYS A 795 -0.51 36.01 -23.98
CA LYS A 795 -0.94 37.13 -23.14
C LYS A 795 -1.35 36.60 -21.76
N VAL A 796 -0.66 37.05 -20.71
CA VAL A 796 -1.17 36.93 -19.33
C VAL A 796 -2.29 37.96 -19.20
N GLY A 797 -3.53 37.53 -19.36
CA GLY A 797 -4.68 38.39 -19.10
C GLY A 797 -4.68 38.79 -17.63
N CYS A 798 -4.43 40.06 -17.36
CA CYS A 798 -4.62 40.65 -16.04
C CYS A 798 -6.14 40.65 -15.75
N CYS A 799 -6.64 39.63 -15.06
CA CYS A 799 -7.94 39.70 -14.40
C CYS A 799 -7.74 40.22 -12.98
N CYS A 800 -7.42 41.52 -12.87
CA CYS A 800 -7.88 42.30 -11.74
C CYS A 800 -9.32 42.74 -12.07
N SER A 801 -10.29 42.19 -11.37
CA SER A 801 -11.62 42.78 -11.25
C SER A 801 -11.99 42.79 -9.77
N CYS A 802 -12.28 44.00 -9.32
CA CYS A 802 -12.39 44.53 -7.96
C CYS A 802 -13.35 43.79 -7.03
#